data_AF-A0A387H9D8-F1
#
_entry.id   AF-A0A387H9D8-F1
#
_cell.length_a   1.000
_cell.length_b   1.000
_cell.length_c   1.000
_cell.angle_alpha   90.00
_cell.angle_beta   90.00
_cell.angle_gamma   90.00
#
_symmetry.space_group_name_H-M   'P 1'
#
loop_
_entity.id
_entity.type
_entity.pdbx_description
1 polymer ?
#
loop_
_entity_poly.entity_id
_entity_poly.type
_entity_poly.pdbx_seq_one_letter_code
_entity_poly.pdbx_strand_id
1 'polypeptide(L)'
;MRRGAGDEGGETLVRICDLAGRTRGTGFVADDRGTVVTSHEAVDGLSRVVLHAPGDRTWLAEADDLDPLPEAGLALVRTDGLGVRPLPISARTGIGAGSYVRVAAHGWREARVLGTSAVTYAATDRFHLLGGVLELAIGTAGSEAMRLGGEASGGPVVDTGTGAVLGVVGTALHAPHQASGFAMPLRAEQGPLAELLRRNAATVPGYGADLNLAGALQLTATSVGSVGGPRPGHDCVERPSMLREFGAFAAGDALVLGLVGDPGTGRTTELAALAGRRARGARPAPTVWLRGADLRCDDTSLADAVARALAHAARIVAAPAGRGEQAAATPDLVARLAREAGRPLLVLLDGPEEMPPVLAHRLAAWTAATVEWLEAAGARLVVACRPEHWEQAGAHYPEGVLHPARLPRLPDGVRIGDLGPEEAARARERYGLADGALGDRDARHPLTLRLLAEVRGALPAEVEGTPERAEVFAAHLDLMCLRIAVRMAASARPPLRGGAVRRLAARVAGQVHEAARRCLGPGQGELDRESFEEIFPWRTGSASAVLTEGLLVPAGSGYRFAHEELADWVQAGHLDLDAALYALVHRWYEESDPAAVVKLPSRPAPSVVPQGHVPPPPGSGPAPAQRTLPVPRHRIGPVLEAMLLLGSHQGSTQLALKLAELVTVLDRTPQAPEDHGRSADAQWWAVHLLAETLLRVPDVRPYQEVLRLLADRISRRSLREGGPAGLGPLAEFGAWFWTRLRVGDDLRLDLLRRLVPADGAPGTAPGWERYLDAADRRLTAEPRAVQPLLCRWFTDERPLPVAPGTTARPTVRPTVARAAQALLYARRALAVDDLTEALVATPHVRAEELLAQLAEDEPSALCRAVDRWAHDDRPERRAAAAAHGPRVALGIRTPADRDLLRYAALALLARPEDAALHGAALALLVRDPATRAPYLDRALAAYTAGDRAMPTSALAAALTTHPEPVIAALRARLRQGGAGAADILDTLAEVTTPALARRAAALVQEHAEHHPESATGAAAFVDRRLAHGPAARAVLFPMVTSLLRDPAHPVRRALAPVLAAAGTAASRPLRAELLDVLLAFERQASGGPAVADALLTAGARGSGERAEARTRDLVHRTGLLLARTPEGAAHFESRLIELCREVPGFAAQVAGWLGEAPSEWAALVGPGARRAVETLGSPMPMRSRAAGHGSLRPA
;
A
#
# COMPACT_ATOMS: atom_id res chain seq x y z
N MET A 1 -22.39 76.83 27.25
CA MET A 1 -21.55 77.07 26.05
C MET A 1 -20.20 76.40 26.23
N ARG A 2 -20.02 75.22 25.62
CA ARG A 2 -18.72 74.59 25.36
C ARG A 2 -18.83 73.93 24.00
N ARG A 3 -18.05 74.41 23.03
CA ARG A 3 -17.81 73.80 21.73
C ARG A 3 -17.06 72.47 21.92
N GLY A 4 -17.27 71.52 21.02
CA GLY A 4 -16.31 70.45 20.77
C GLY A 4 -16.83 69.02 20.89
N ALA A 5 -17.85 68.66 20.12
CA ALA A 5 -18.10 67.27 19.72
C ALA A 5 -18.37 67.31 18.21
N GLY A 6 -17.34 67.06 17.39
CA GLY A 6 -17.48 67.15 15.94
C GLY A 6 -16.19 67.15 15.11
N ASP A 7 -15.00 66.96 15.72
CA ASP A 7 -13.72 67.11 15.00
C ASP A 7 -13.03 65.79 14.59
N GLU A 8 -13.61 64.63 14.89
CA GLU A 8 -13.00 63.32 14.53
C GLU A 8 -12.94 63.04 13.00
N GLY A 9 -13.43 63.96 12.16
CA GLY A 9 -13.49 63.79 10.71
C GLY A 9 -12.40 64.51 9.90
N GLY A 10 -11.66 65.46 10.48
CA GLY A 10 -10.62 66.23 9.76
C GLY A 10 -9.34 65.44 9.46
N GLU A 11 -9.15 64.29 10.11
CA GLU A 11 -7.88 63.56 10.15
C GLU A 11 -7.58 62.67 8.92
N THR A 12 -8.42 62.69 7.88
CA THR A 12 -8.28 61.80 6.70
C THR A 12 -8.13 62.51 5.35
N LEU A 13 -8.24 63.84 5.31
CA LEU A 13 -8.19 64.60 4.06
C LEU A 13 -6.85 65.33 3.89
N VAL A 14 -6.37 65.40 2.66
CA VAL A 14 -5.15 66.09 2.26
C VAL A 14 -5.53 67.38 1.56
N ARG A 15 -5.05 68.53 2.03
CA ARG A 15 -5.32 69.83 1.39
C ARG A 15 -4.28 70.09 0.31
N ILE A 16 -4.72 70.52 -0.87
CA ILE A 16 -3.87 70.76 -2.04
C ILE A 16 -3.77 72.26 -2.25
N CYS A 17 -2.55 72.78 -2.24
CA CYS A 17 -2.25 74.20 -2.39
C CYS A 17 -1.34 74.46 -3.58
N ASP A 18 -1.47 75.64 -4.18
CA ASP A 18 -0.45 76.15 -5.10
C ASP A 18 0.81 76.61 -4.33
N LEU A 19 1.88 76.96 -5.05
CA LEU A 19 3.13 77.45 -4.43
C LEU A 19 2.97 78.80 -3.70
N ALA A 20 1.87 79.52 -3.94
CA ALA A 20 1.53 80.74 -3.20
C ALA A 20 0.75 80.44 -1.90
N GLY A 21 0.53 79.17 -1.58
CA GLY A 21 -0.18 78.72 -0.38
C GLY A 21 -1.71 78.82 -0.49
N ARG A 22 -2.26 79.13 -1.67
CA ARG A 22 -3.72 79.18 -1.88
C ARG A 22 -4.26 77.77 -2.03
N THR A 23 -5.28 77.44 -1.25
CA THR A 23 -5.99 76.16 -1.36
C THR A 23 -6.66 76.05 -2.74
N ARG A 24 -6.32 75.00 -3.48
CA ARG A 24 -6.92 74.65 -4.78
C ARG A 24 -8.00 73.59 -4.66
N GLY A 25 -7.91 72.76 -3.62
CA GLY A 25 -8.88 71.71 -3.32
C GLY A 25 -8.41 70.79 -2.21
N THR A 26 -9.05 69.65 -2.11
CA THR A 26 -8.73 68.57 -1.18
C THR A 26 -8.56 67.25 -1.93
N GLY A 27 -8.06 66.23 -1.25
CA GLY A 27 -7.93 64.88 -1.76
C GLY A 27 -7.88 63.89 -0.61
N PHE A 28 -7.82 62.60 -0.94
CA PHE A 28 -7.71 61.53 0.03
C PHE A 28 -6.65 60.52 -0.41
N VAL A 29 -6.03 59.84 0.56
CA VAL A 29 -5.08 58.77 0.27
C VAL A 29 -5.85 57.51 -0.14
N ALA A 30 -5.47 56.90 -1.26
CA ALA A 30 -6.15 55.77 -1.88
C ALA A 30 -5.41 54.44 -1.76
N ASP A 31 -4.11 54.41 -1.43
CA ASP A 31 -3.40 53.14 -1.24
C ASP A 31 -2.31 53.24 -0.17
N ASP A 32 -1.74 52.09 0.16
CA ASP A 32 -0.62 51.91 1.10
C ASP A 32 0.68 52.57 0.61
N ARG A 33 0.75 52.97 -0.68
CA ARG A 33 1.84 53.76 -1.25
C ARG A 33 1.68 55.27 -1.07
N GLY A 34 0.56 55.72 -0.48
CA GLY A 34 0.32 57.14 -0.27
C GLY A 34 -0.21 57.89 -1.50
N THR A 35 -0.72 57.20 -2.53
CA THR A 35 -1.29 57.88 -3.70
C THR A 35 -2.51 58.70 -3.29
N VAL A 36 -2.48 60.02 -3.54
CA VAL A 36 -3.60 60.92 -3.26
C VAL A 36 -4.46 61.08 -4.52
N VAL A 37 -5.78 60.92 -4.36
CA VAL A 37 -6.76 61.16 -5.42
C VAL A 37 -7.45 62.49 -5.18
N THR A 38 -7.55 63.30 -6.24
CA THR A 38 -8.24 64.59 -6.23
C THR A 38 -8.91 64.86 -7.59
N SER A 39 -9.56 66.01 -7.71
CA SER A 39 -10.12 66.52 -8.95
C SER A 39 -9.00 67.08 -9.85
N HIS A 40 -9.16 66.97 -11.18
CA HIS A 40 -8.23 67.57 -12.13
C HIS A 40 -8.15 69.09 -11.92
N GLU A 41 -9.27 69.75 -11.63
CA GLU A 41 -9.33 71.20 -11.37
C GLU A 41 -8.41 71.68 -10.23
N ALA A 42 -8.09 70.81 -9.25
CA ALA A 42 -7.19 71.13 -8.16
C ALA A 42 -5.71 71.27 -8.60
N VAL A 43 -5.33 70.60 -9.70
CA VAL A 43 -3.97 70.61 -10.27
C VAL A 43 -3.90 71.27 -11.65
N ASP A 44 -5.05 71.58 -12.25
CA ASP A 44 -5.16 72.13 -13.60
C ASP A 44 -4.34 73.42 -13.76
N GLY A 45 -3.48 73.46 -14.78
CA GLY A 45 -2.54 74.55 -15.04
C GLY A 45 -1.32 74.64 -14.12
N LEU A 46 -1.10 73.69 -13.20
CA LEU A 46 0.01 73.69 -12.24
C LEU A 46 1.04 72.60 -12.57
N SER A 47 2.33 72.95 -12.58
CA SER A 47 3.43 71.98 -12.72
C SER A 47 3.93 71.42 -11.39
N ARG A 48 3.52 72.02 -10.26
CA ARG A 48 3.87 71.64 -8.89
C ARG A 48 2.73 72.00 -7.94
N VAL A 49 2.48 71.14 -6.96
CA VAL A 49 1.49 71.37 -5.90
C VAL A 49 2.04 70.98 -4.54
N VAL A 50 1.55 71.65 -3.48
CA VAL A 50 1.92 71.35 -2.09
C VAL A 50 0.74 70.66 -1.42
N LEU A 51 0.98 69.45 -0.90
CA LEU A 51 0.01 68.67 -0.16
C LEU A 51 0.23 68.87 1.35
N HIS A 52 -0.83 69.20 2.08
CA HIS A 52 -0.84 69.32 3.53
C HIS A 52 -1.69 68.20 4.12
N ALA A 53 -1.07 67.28 4.84
CA ALA A 53 -1.73 66.25 5.60
C ALA A 53 -2.01 66.70 7.06
N PRO A 54 -2.98 66.09 7.75
CA PRO A 54 -3.23 66.32 9.16
C PRO A 54 -1.95 66.07 10.01
N GLY A 55 -1.70 66.98 10.97
CA GLY A 55 -0.50 66.96 11.82
C GLY A 55 0.72 67.67 11.24
N ASP A 56 0.52 68.77 10.49
CA ASP A 56 1.55 69.65 9.90
C ASP A 56 2.56 68.99 8.95
N ARG A 57 2.25 67.80 8.42
CA ARG A 57 3.08 67.13 7.41
C ARG A 57 2.82 67.71 6.02
N THR A 58 3.87 68.10 5.32
CA THR A 58 3.81 68.71 3.99
C THR A 58 4.61 67.93 2.96
N TRP A 59 4.07 67.77 1.76
CA TRP A 59 4.74 67.13 0.62
C TRP A 59 4.68 68.03 -0.61
N LEU A 60 5.80 68.21 -1.29
CA LEU A 60 5.85 68.91 -2.59
C LEU A 60 5.80 67.86 -3.68
N ALA A 61 4.72 67.85 -4.47
CA ALA A 61 4.62 67.01 -5.66
C ALA A 61 5.08 67.81 -6.89
N GLU A 62 6.05 67.26 -7.62
CA GLU A 62 6.50 67.82 -8.89
C GLU A 62 5.75 67.21 -10.08
N ALA A 63 6.03 67.68 -11.30
CA ALA A 63 5.34 67.25 -12.51
C ALA A 63 5.37 65.73 -12.70
N ASP A 64 6.50 65.08 -12.37
CA ASP A 64 6.63 63.62 -12.49
C ASP A 64 5.75 62.86 -11.50
N ASP A 65 5.34 63.48 -10.39
CA ASP A 65 4.47 62.91 -9.35
C ASP A 65 2.98 63.17 -9.60
N LEU A 66 2.66 63.91 -10.64
CA LEU A 66 1.30 64.29 -11.02
C LEU A 66 0.87 63.54 -12.27
N ASP A 67 -0.13 62.68 -12.13
CA ASP A 67 -0.81 62.04 -13.25
C ASP A 67 -2.18 62.73 -13.46
N PRO A 68 -2.28 63.80 -14.26
CA PRO A 68 -3.55 64.45 -14.58
C PRO A 68 -4.40 63.56 -15.51
N LEU A 69 -5.68 63.41 -15.19
CA LEU A 69 -6.65 62.60 -15.93
C LEU A 69 -7.89 63.45 -16.29
N PRO A 70 -7.74 64.45 -17.18
CA PRO A 70 -8.81 65.41 -17.48
C PRO A 70 -10.04 64.74 -18.14
N GLU A 71 -9.86 63.63 -18.87
CA GLU A 71 -10.98 62.83 -19.42
C GLU A 71 -11.83 62.15 -18.34
N ALA A 72 -11.31 61.99 -17.12
CA ALA A 72 -12.06 61.51 -15.96
C ALA A 72 -12.41 62.65 -14.98
N GLY A 73 -11.91 63.87 -15.21
CA GLY A 73 -11.97 64.99 -14.27
C GLY A 73 -11.15 64.79 -13.00
N LEU A 74 -10.17 63.88 -13.00
CA LEU A 74 -9.41 63.47 -11.82
C LEU A 74 -7.92 63.77 -11.96
N ALA A 75 -7.18 63.74 -10.85
CA ALA A 75 -5.73 63.68 -10.84
C ALA A 75 -5.24 62.73 -9.73
N LEU A 76 -4.16 62.01 -10.02
CA LEU A 76 -3.46 61.18 -9.05
C LEU A 76 -2.14 61.86 -8.69
N VAL A 77 -1.86 61.94 -7.40
CA VAL A 77 -0.63 62.55 -6.89
C VAL A 77 0.14 61.51 -6.10
N ARG A 78 1.35 61.18 -6.55
CA ARG A 78 2.23 60.25 -5.83
C ARG A 78 2.88 60.97 -4.66
N THR A 79 2.89 60.33 -3.50
CA THR A 79 3.50 60.89 -2.28
C THR A 79 4.26 59.80 -1.54
N ASP A 80 5.12 60.19 -0.61
CA ASP A 80 5.76 59.27 0.34
C ASP A 80 5.40 59.68 1.78
N GLY A 81 4.88 58.74 2.57
CA GLY A 81 4.83 58.89 4.02
C GLY A 81 3.92 59.99 4.60
N LEU A 82 2.85 60.44 3.92
CA LEU A 82 1.88 61.40 4.49
C LEU A 82 1.21 60.88 5.78
N GLY A 83 1.28 59.58 6.03
CA GLY A 83 0.74 58.86 7.21
C GLY A 83 -0.70 59.21 7.53
N VAL A 84 -1.49 59.40 6.48
CA VAL A 84 -2.95 59.46 6.49
C VAL A 84 -3.47 58.08 6.15
N ARG A 85 -4.52 57.62 6.85
CA ARG A 85 -5.10 56.30 6.60
C ARG A 85 -5.78 56.27 5.23
N PRO A 86 -5.47 55.32 4.34
CA PRO A 86 -6.14 55.19 3.06
C PRO A 86 -7.63 54.90 3.18
N LEU A 87 -8.44 55.41 2.24
CA LEU A 87 -9.89 55.14 2.16
C LEU A 87 -10.20 54.07 1.11
N PRO A 88 -11.12 53.13 1.39
CA PRO A 88 -11.55 52.14 0.41
C PRO A 88 -12.33 52.82 -0.71
N ILE A 89 -12.12 52.42 -1.96
CA ILE A 89 -12.86 52.93 -3.12
C ILE A 89 -13.90 51.89 -3.55
N SER A 90 -15.11 52.36 -3.86
CA SER A 90 -16.18 51.49 -4.31
C SER A 90 -15.89 50.91 -5.69
N ALA A 91 -16.06 49.60 -5.82
CA ALA A 91 -16.01 48.89 -7.09
C ALA A 91 -17.40 48.74 -7.75
N ARG A 92 -18.44 49.39 -7.21
CA ARG A 92 -19.82 49.25 -7.71
C ARG A 92 -19.95 49.85 -9.11
N THR A 93 -20.53 49.06 -10.03
CA THR A 93 -20.82 49.45 -11.42
C THR A 93 -21.98 50.45 -11.54
N GLY A 94 -22.80 50.61 -10.49
CA GLY A 94 -23.86 51.62 -10.40
C GLY A 94 -24.08 52.05 -8.95
N ILE A 95 -24.32 53.34 -8.73
CA ILE A 95 -24.72 53.88 -7.42
C ILE A 95 -26.21 54.17 -7.50
N GLY A 96 -27.00 53.56 -6.61
CA GLY A 96 -28.45 53.68 -6.63
C GLY A 96 -28.91 55.11 -6.33
N ALA A 97 -29.90 55.58 -7.09
CA ALA A 97 -30.61 56.79 -6.72
C ALA A 97 -31.22 56.60 -5.31
N GLY A 98 -30.99 57.58 -4.45
CA GLY A 98 -31.42 57.59 -3.08
C GLY A 98 -30.38 57.13 -2.04
N SER A 99 -29.18 56.70 -2.44
CA SER A 99 -28.09 56.36 -1.52
C SER A 99 -27.65 57.55 -0.66
N TYR A 100 -27.46 57.30 0.65
CA TYR A 100 -26.94 58.29 1.58
C TYR A 100 -25.41 58.31 1.53
N VAL A 101 -24.84 59.51 1.43
CA VAL A 101 -23.40 59.72 1.33
C VAL A 101 -22.97 60.84 2.28
N ARG A 102 -21.70 60.86 2.65
CA ARG A 102 -21.04 61.96 3.34
C ARG A 102 -20.08 62.64 2.39
N VAL A 103 -20.09 63.96 2.41
CA VAL A 103 -19.23 64.80 1.57
C VAL A 103 -18.46 65.78 2.45
N ALA A 104 -17.19 65.99 2.13
CA ALA A 104 -16.35 66.99 2.76
C ALA A 104 -16.65 68.39 2.18
N ALA A 105 -17.58 69.11 2.81
CA ALA A 105 -18.08 70.40 2.37
C ALA A 105 -18.26 71.35 3.57
N HIS A 106 -17.18 72.05 3.97
CA HIS A 106 -17.10 72.76 5.26
C HIS A 106 -17.40 71.84 6.46
N GLY A 107 -16.61 70.77 6.58
CA GLY A 107 -16.88 69.64 7.47
C GLY A 107 -17.64 68.51 6.77
N TRP A 108 -17.78 67.37 7.43
CA TRP A 108 -18.53 66.25 6.88
C TRP A 108 -20.04 66.53 6.94
N ARG A 109 -20.71 66.42 5.79
CA ARG A 109 -22.16 66.61 5.67
C ARG A 109 -22.81 65.42 4.99
N GLU A 110 -24.01 65.04 5.42
CA GLU A 110 -24.80 64.06 4.70
C GLU A 110 -25.45 64.68 3.46
N ALA A 111 -25.45 63.90 2.37
CA ALA A 111 -26.07 64.20 1.10
C ALA A 111 -26.71 62.93 0.55
N ARG A 112 -27.49 63.07 -0.53
CA ARG A 112 -28.17 61.95 -1.19
C ARG A 112 -27.85 61.93 -2.68
N VAL A 113 -27.57 60.75 -3.22
CA VAL A 113 -27.38 60.57 -4.67
C VAL A 113 -28.74 60.63 -5.36
N LEU A 114 -28.90 61.49 -6.37
CA LEU A 114 -30.14 61.62 -7.15
C LEU A 114 -30.13 60.72 -8.40
N GLY A 115 -28.95 60.49 -8.97
CA GLY A 115 -28.76 59.73 -10.19
C GLY A 115 -27.41 60.05 -10.83
N THR A 116 -27.28 59.77 -12.12
CA THR A 116 -26.10 60.11 -12.91
C THR A 116 -26.46 61.07 -14.04
N SER A 117 -25.62 62.07 -14.27
CA SER A 117 -25.79 63.08 -15.31
C SER A 117 -24.54 63.16 -16.21
N ALA A 118 -24.73 63.53 -17.48
CA ALA A 118 -23.63 63.92 -18.35
C ALA A 118 -23.34 65.41 -18.13
N VAL A 119 -22.07 65.74 -17.87
CA VAL A 119 -21.67 67.11 -17.52
C VAL A 119 -20.49 67.56 -18.39
N THR A 120 -20.39 68.86 -18.61
CA THR A 120 -19.24 69.47 -19.26
C THR A 120 -18.28 69.98 -18.19
N TYR A 121 -17.05 69.48 -18.21
CA TYR A 121 -15.93 69.96 -17.39
C TYR A 121 -15.12 70.99 -18.19
N ALA A 122 -14.96 72.19 -17.62
CA ALA A 122 -14.17 73.26 -18.23
C ALA A 122 -12.73 73.25 -17.69
N ALA A 123 -11.86 72.47 -18.34
CA ALA A 123 -10.42 72.51 -18.06
C ALA A 123 -9.75 73.70 -18.76
N THR A 124 -8.55 74.06 -18.32
CA THR A 124 -7.80 75.22 -18.84
C THR A 124 -7.39 75.04 -20.31
N ASP A 125 -7.22 73.81 -20.76
CA ASP A 125 -6.86 73.48 -22.15
C ASP A 125 -8.09 73.39 -23.07
N ARG A 126 -9.13 72.64 -22.68
CA ARG A 126 -10.37 72.44 -23.44
C ARG A 126 -11.53 71.97 -22.57
N PHE A 127 -12.72 71.86 -23.18
CA PHE A 127 -13.88 71.25 -22.53
C PHE A 127 -13.88 69.72 -22.67
N HIS A 128 -14.16 69.03 -21.57
CA HIS A 128 -14.30 67.57 -21.52
C HIS A 128 -15.76 67.19 -21.20
N LEU A 129 -16.32 66.25 -21.96
CA LEU A 129 -17.64 65.69 -21.67
C LEU A 129 -17.46 64.48 -20.74
N LEU A 130 -17.95 64.58 -19.51
CA LEU A 130 -17.87 63.52 -18.52
C LEU A 130 -19.22 62.81 -18.40
N GLY A 131 -19.21 61.50 -18.57
CA GLY A 131 -20.39 60.64 -18.41
C GLY A 131 -20.45 59.99 -17.02
N GLY A 132 -21.67 59.68 -16.57
CA GLY A 132 -21.86 58.91 -15.33
C GLY A 132 -21.53 59.67 -14.03
N VAL A 133 -21.51 61.02 -14.08
CA VAL A 133 -21.21 61.86 -12.92
C VAL A 133 -22.38 61.84 -11.94
N LEU A 134 -22.11 61.59 -10.66
CA LEU A 134 -23.11 61.48 -9.61
C LEU A 134 -23.68 62.87 -9.28
N GLU A 135 -25.00 63.00 -9.35
CA GLU A 135 -25.70 64.21 -8.94
C GLU A 135 -26.12 64.10 -7.48
N LEU A 136 -25.81 65.13 -6.69
CA LEU A 136 -25.98 65.13 -5.24
C LEU A 136 -27.04 66.14 -4.80
N ALA A 137 -27.95 65.70 -3.93
CA ALA A 137 -28.79 66.57 -3.13
C ALA A 137 -28.12 66.81 -1.77
N ILE A 138 -27.77 68.07 -1.51
CA ILE A 138 -27.15 68.52 -0.26
C ILE A 138 -27.81 69.82 0.21
N GLY A 139 -27.82 70.06 1.52
CA GLY A 139 -28.34 71.30 2.10
C GLY A 139 -27.60 72.55 1.60
N THR A 140 -28.21 73.73 1.78
CA THR A 140 -27.74 75.02 1.23
C THR A 140 -26.27 75.33 1.50
N ALA A 141 -25.81 75.20 2.75
CA ALA A 141 -24.40 75.43 3.11
C ALA A 141 -23.43 74.43 2.44
N GLY A 142 -23.88 73.21 2.14
CA GLY A 142 -23.08 72.23 1.40
C GLY A 142 -23.05 72.55 -0.09
N SER A 143 -24.15 73.04 -0.66
CA SER A 143 -24.22 73.47 -2.06
C SER A 143 -23.34 74.69 -2.33
N GLU A 144 -23.23 75.62 -1.38
CA GLU A 144 -22.29 76.75 -1.47
C GLU A 144 -20.83 76.29 -1.55
N ALA A 145 -20.44 75.30 -0.75
CA ALA A 145 -19.09 74.73 -0.76
C ALA A 145 -18.73 74.03 -2.09
N MET A 146 -19.74 73.61 -2.87
CA MET A 146 -19.57 72.94 -4.17
C MET A 146 -19.64 73.88 -5.38
N ARG A 147 -19.77 75.20 -5.17
CA ARG A 147 -19.67 76.16 -6.27
C ARG A 147 -18.23 76.24 -6.78
N LEU A 148 -18.07 76.66 -8.03
CA LEU A 148 -16.77 76.86 -8.67
C LEU A 148 -15.82 77.66 -7.75
N GLY A 149 -14.65 77.08 -7.45
CA GLY A 149 -13.65 77.67 -6.55
C GLY A 149 -13.90 77.45 -5.06
N GLY A 150 -14.91 76.65 -4.69
CA GLY A 150 -15.19 76.24 -3.33
C GLY A 150 -14.21 75.19 -2.78
N GLU A 151 -14.07 75.13 -1.47
CA GLU A 151 -13.11 74.23 -0.79
C GLU A 151 -13.45 72.73 -0.88
N ALA A 152 -14.66 72.38 -1.35
CA ALA A 152 -15.07 70.98 -1.49
C ALA A 152 -14.47 70.27 -2.71
N SER A 153 -13.85 71.02 -3.63
CA SER A 153 -13.18 70.48 -4.82
C SER A 153 -12.22 69.35 -4.46
N GLY A 154 -12.30 68.23 -5.18
CA GLY A 154 -11.41 67.08 -4.99
C GLY A 154 -11.70 66.23 -3.74
N GLY A 155 -12.66 66.64 -2.91
CA GLY A 155 -13.05 65.92 -1.71
C GLY A 155 -13.75 64.58 -2.03
N PRO A 156 -13.59 63.54 -1.20
CA PRO A 156 -14.26 62.27 -1.40
C PRO A 156 -15.75 62.35 -1.06
N VAL A 157 -16.56 61.67 -1.88
CA VAL A 157 -17.95 61.32 -1.57
C VAL A 157 -17.98 59.91 -1.02
N VAL A 158 -18.32 59.75 0.26
CA VAL A 158 -18.20 58.49 0.99
C VAL A 158 -19.57 57.91 1.29
N ASP A 159 -19.78 56.62 1.04
CA ASP A 159 -21.01 55.92 1.44
C ASP A 159 -21.17 55.89 2.97
N THR A 160 -22.35 56.24 3.50
CA THR A 160 -22.58 56.24 4.96
C THR A 160 -22.57 54.85 5.58
N GLY A 161 -22.92 53.81 4.81
CA GLY A 161 -22.99 52.43 5.28
C GLY A 161 -21.64 51.70 5.20
N THR A 162 -20.96 51.77 4.06
CA THR A 162 -19.71 51.03 3.84
C THR A 162 -18.46 51.83 4.21
N GLY A 163 -18.54 53.17 4.15
CA GLY A 163 -17.38 54.04 4.28
C GLY A 163 -16.48 54.05 3.04
N ALA A 164 -16.94 53.52 1.90
CA ALA A 164 -16.21 53.53 0.65
C ALA A 164 -16.43 54.83 -0.15
N VAL A 165 -15.41 55.29 -0.86
CA VAL A 165 -15.47 56.45 -1.74
C VAL A 165 -16.19 56.06 -3.03
N LEU A 166 -17.30 56.74 -3.32
CA LEU A 166 -18.14 56.54 -4.51
C LEU A 166 -17.76 57.46 -5.67
N GLY A 167 -17.12 58.58 -5.35
CA GLY A 167 -16.67 59.57 -6.32
C GLY A 167 -15.92 60.71 -5.66
N VAL A 168 -15.49 61.65 -6.49
CA VAL A 168 -14.71 62.83 -6.10
C VAL A 168 -15.48 64.07 -6.49
N VAL A 169 -15.63 65.03 -5.57
CA VAL A 169 -16.39 66.26 -5.85
C VAL A 169 -15.68 67.09 -6.92
N GLY A 170 -16.46 67.55 -7.91
CA GLY A 170 -16.00 68.49 -8.94
C GLY A 170 -16.87 69.74 -8.92
N THR A 171 -16.24 70.91 -8.92
CA THR A 171 -16.93 72.22 -8.80
C THR A 171 -17.02 72.98 -10.13
N ALA A 172 -16.17 72.64 -11.11
CA ALA A 172 -16.19 73.19 -12.47
C ALA A 172 -17.03 72.36 -13.47
N LEU A 173 -18.07 71.67 -12.97
CA LEU A 173 -18.93 70.78 -13.75
C LEU A 173 -20.27 71.44 -14.06
N HIS A 174 -20.68 71.42 -15.33
CA HIS A 174 -21.92 72.05 -15.80
C HIS A 174 -22.86 71.04 -16.45
N ALA A 175 -24.12 71.02 -16.00
CA ALA A 175 -25.23 70.27 -16.58
C ALA A 175 -26.27 71.24 -17.21
N PRO A 176 -27.15 70.78 -18.12
CA PRO A 176 -28.20 71.61 -18.71
C PRO A 176 -29.29 72.03 -17.70
N HIS A 177 -29.33 71.44 -16.51
CA HIS A 177 -30.25 71.76 -15.42
C HIS A 177 -29.50 72.16 -14.14
N GLN A 178 -30.21 72.77 -13.18
CA GLN A 178 -29.64 73.19 -11.90
C GLN A 178 -29.52 72.00 -10.95
N ALA A 179 -28.29 71.74 -10.48
CA ALA A 179 -27.97 70.70 -9.51
C ALA A 179 -27.24 71.28 -8.29
N SER A 180 -27.39 70.65 -7.13
CA SER A 180 -26.77 71.14 -5.88
C SER A 180 -25.28 70.77 -5.75
N GLY A 181 -24.80 69.80 -6.54
CA GLY A 181 -23.41 69.34 -6.55
C GLY A 181 -23.18 68.10 -7.42
N PHE A 182 -21.93 67.91 -7.87
CA PHE A 182 -21.53 66.81 -8.74
C PHE A 182 -20.30 66.07 -8.18
N ALA A 183 -20.25 64.76 -8.40
CA ALA A 183 -19.08 63.95 -8.09
C ALA A 183 -18.70 62.99 -9.22
N MET A 184 -17.44 63.05 -9.63
CA MET A 184 -16.85 62.24 -10.69
C MET A 184 -16.66 60.81 -10.18
N PRO A 185 -17.10 59.79 -10.94
CA PRO A 185 -16.96 58.40 -10.53
C PRO A 185 -15.51 57.95 -10.63
N LEU A 186 -15.08 57.08 -9.72
CA LEU A 186 -13.75 56.47 -9.73
C LEU A 186 -13.78 55.18 -10.55
N ARG A 187 -13.78 55.31 -11.89
CA ARG A 187 -13.86 54.16 -12.81
C ARG A 187 -12.88 54.30 -13.97
N ALA A 188 -12.14 53.24 -14.24
CA ALA A 188 -11.29 53.12 -15.43
C ALA A 188 -11.09 51.64 -15.79
N GLU A 189 -11.06 51.34 -17.08
CA GLU A 189 -10.74 49.99 -17.58
C GLU A 189 -9.22 49.78 -17.72
N GLN A 190 -8.48 50.83 -18.07
CA GLN A 190 -7.03 50.79 -18.31
C GLN A 190 -6.36 52.07 -17.79
N GLY A 191 -5.02 52.07 -17.75
CA GLY A 191 -4.22 53.22 -17.34
C GLY A 191 -4.00 53.34 -15.82
N PRO A 192 -3.39 54.47 -15.38
CA PRO A 192 -2.98 54.69 -13.99
C PRO A 192 -4.12 54.57 -12.96
N LEU A 193 -5.32 55.06 -13.28
CA LEU A 193 -6.49 54.94 -12.40
C LEU A 193 -6.92 53.48 -12.22
N ALA A 194 -6.93 52.67 -13.29
CA ALA A 194 -7.28 51.25 -13.19
C ALA A 194 -6.25 50.44 -12.35
N GLU A 195 -4.96 50.78 -12.46
CA GLU A 195 -3.91 50.21 -11.60
C GLU A 195 -4.12 50.61 -10.14
N LEU A 196 -4.39 51.89 -9.86
CA LEU A 196 -4.68 52.37 -8.50
C LEU A 196 -5.91 51.66 -7.90
N LEU A 197 -6.99 51.52 -8.66
CA LEU A 197 -8.21 50.83 -8.19
C LEU A 197 -7.92 49.36 -7.85
N ARG A 198 -7.14 48.66 -8.68
CA ARG A 198 -6.68 47.29 -8.37
C ARG A 198 -5.81 47.23 -7.11
N ARG A 199 -4.91 48.19 -6.92
CA ARG A 199 -4.09 48.29 -5.69
C ARG A 199 -4.94 48.59 -4.46
N ASN A 200 -5.83 49.58 -4.51
CA ASN A 200 -6.76 49.92 -3.42
C ASN A 200 -7.60 48.69 -3.01
N ALA A 201 -8.18 47.98 -3.99
CA ALA A 201 -8.95 46.78 -3.74
C ALA A 201 -8.14 45.67 -3.05
N ALA A 202 -6.82 45.62 -3.26
CA ALA A 202 -5.91 44.62 -2.69
C ALA A 202 -5.28 45.03 -1.35
N THR A 203 -5.19 46.33 -1.03
CA THR A 203 -4.47 46.83 0.16
C THR A 203 -5.34 47.59 1.17
N VAL A 204 -6.50 48.10 0.77
CA VAL A 204 -7.38 48.92 1.62
C VAL A 204 -8.72 48.21 1.84
N PRO A 205 -9.00 47.69 3.06
CA PRO A 205 -10.21 46.90 3.32
C PRO A 205 -11.53 47.66 3.11
N GLY A 206 -12.37 47.16 2.20
CA GLY A 206 -13.78 47.53 2.03
C GLY A 206 -14.72 46.43 2.54
N TYR A 207 -15.94 46.79 2.97
CA TYR A 207 -16.93 45.86 3.54
C TYR A 207 -18.34 46.13 3.05
N GLY A 208 -19.28 45.23 3.39
CA GLY A 208 -20.68 45.33 3.01
C GLY A 208 -20.85 45.22 1.50
N ALA A 209 -21.62 46.14 0.90
CA ALA A 209 -21.82 46.19 -0.55
C ALA A 209 -20.53 46.50 -1.35
N ASP A 210 -19.49 47.02 -0.67
CA ASP A 210 -18.20 47.36 -1.25
C ASP A 210 -17.08 46.41 -0.77
N LEU A 211 -17.43 45.15 -0.43
CA LEU A 211 -16.45 44.13 -0.07
C LEU A 211 -15.44 43.92 -1.22
N ASN A 212 -14.16 44.12 -0.92
CA ASN A 212 -13.05 43.94 -1.84
C ASN A 212 -12.08 42.86 -1.35
N LEU A 213 -11.00 42.60 -2.10
CA LEU A 213 -10.03 41.54 -1.76
C LEU A 213 -9.36 41.79 -0.40
N ALA A 214 -8.96 43.02 -0.10
CA ALA A 214 -8.37 43.38 1.20
C ALA A 214 -9.34 43.11 2.37
N GLY A 215 -10.62 43.46 2.19
CA GLY A 215 -11.68 43.15 3.14
C GLY A 215 -11.87 41.64 3.32
N ALA A 216 -11.91 40.88 2.22
CA ALA A 216 -11.99 39.42 2.26
C ALA A 216 -10.78 38.78 2.97
N LEU A 217 -9.56 39.26 2.72
CA LEU A 217 -8.35 38.81 3.41
C LEU A 217 -8.43 39.08 4.91
N GLN A 218 -8.91 40.25 5.31
CA GLN A 218 -9.06 40.57 6.73
C GLN A 218 -10.14 39.73 7.40
N LEU A 219 -11.32 39.59 6.79
CA LEU A 219 -12.41 38.76 7.33
C LEU A 219 -11.97 37.30 7.48
N THR A 220 -11.30 36.75 6.47
CA THR A 220 -10.81 35.37 6.50
C THR A 220 -9.68 35.19 7.51
N ALA A 221 -8.73 36.13 7.62
CA ALA A 221 -7.71 36.12 8.67
C ALA A 221 -8.30 36.23 10.08
N THR A 222 -9.33 37.07 10.29
CA THR A 222 -10.07 37.15 11.55
C THR A 222 -10.78 35.82 11.87
N SER A 223 -11.37 35.16 10.87
CA SER A 223 -12.00 33.85 11.06
C SER A 223 -11.01 32.80 11.55
N VAL A 224 -9.80 32.76 10.99
CA VAL A 224 -8.70 31.87 11.41
C VAL A 224 -8.24 32.17 12.83
N GLY A 225 -8.11 33.45 13.19
CA GLY A 225 -7.72 33.88 14.53
C GLY A 225 -8.71 33.47 15.63
N SER A 226 -9.99 33.32 15.29
CA SER A 226 -11.06 32.95 16.23
C SER A 226 -11.13 31.46 16.57
N VAL A 227 -10.52 30.58 15.76
CA VAL A 227 -10.59 29.11 15.95
C VAL A 227 -9.71 28.62 17.12
N GLY A 228 -8.82 29.48 17.66
CA GLY A 228 -8.06 29.16 18.87
C GLY A 228 -7.01 28.06 18.70
N GLY A 229 -6.59 27.77 17.45
CA GLY A 229 -5.54 26.78 17.16
C GLY A 229 -4.16 27.17 17.72
N PRO A 230 -3.19 26.23 17.73
CA PRO A 230 -1.83 26.51 18.18
C PRO A 230 -1.25 27.70 17.40
N ARG A 231 -0.75 28.71 18.13
CA ARG A 231 -0.25 29.95 17.51
C ARG A 231 0.89 29.61 16.54
N PRO A 232 0.78 29.97 15.24
CA PRO A 232 1.86 29.73 14.29
C PRO A 232 3.02 30.69 14.58
N GLY A 233 4.16 30.14 15.01
CA GLY A 233 5.37 30.95 15.14
C GLY A 233 6.63 30.27 15.67
N HIS A 234 6.58 29.47 16.73
CA HIS A 234 7.84 29.21 17.46
C HIS A 234 8.17 27.75 17.81
N ASP A 235 7.33 26.75 17.50
CA ASP A 235 7.57 25.36 17.94
C ASP A 235 7.35 24.26 16.88
N CYS A 236 6.89 24.58 15.67
CA CYS A 236 6.52 23.56 14.68
C CYS A 236 7.70 23.22 13.75
N VAL A 237 8.07 21.94 13.70
CA VAL A 237 9.04 21.44 12.72
C VAL A 237 8.38 21.33 11.35
N GLU A 238 9.01 21.93 10.35
CA GLU A 238 8.55 21.85 8.98
C GLU A 238 8.77 20.44 8.41
N ARG A 239 7.73 19.90 7.76
CA ARG A 239 7.74 18.59 7.09
C ARG A 239 7.84 18.75 5.58
N PRO A 240 8.99 18.47 4.95
CA PRO A 240 9.18 18.69 3.51
C PRO A 240 8.21 17.88 2.63
N SER A 241 7.79 16.69 3.06
CA SER A 241 6.79 15.89 2.37
C SER A 241 5.43 16.61 2.31
N MET A 242 4.97 17.14 3.45
CA MET A 242 3.69 17.87 3.53
C MET A 242 3.73 19.17 2.72
N LEU A 243 4.85 19.89 2.75
CA LEU A 243 5.03 21.09 1.93
C LEU A 243 4.88 20.81 0.43
N ARG A 244 5.49 19.72 -0.06
CA ARG A 244 5.38 19.33 -1.47
C ARG A 244 3.94 19.01 -1.85
N GLU A 245 3.24 18.25 -1.02
CA GLU A 245 1.84 17.90 -1.28
C GLU A 245 0.92 19.11 -1.26
N PHE A 246 1.05 20.03 -0.29
CA PHE A 246 0.26 21.27 -0.28
C PHE A 246 0.58 22.18 -1.47
N GLY A 247 1.84 22.22 -1.92
CA GLY A 247 2.24 22.94 -3.12
C GLY A 247 1.66 22.35 -4.39
N ALA A 248 1.74 21.02 -4.55
CA ALA A 248 1.14 20.29 -5.67
C ALA A 248 -0.38 20.47 -5.70
N PHE A 249 -1.04 20.36 -4.53
CA PHE A 249 -2.47 20.59 -4.40
C PHE A 249 -2.84 22.03 -4.78
N ALA A 250 -2.09 23.04 -4.34
CA ALA A 250 -2.37 24.43 -4.68
C ALA A 250 -2.17 24.76 -6.18
N ALA A 251 -1.30 24.01 -6.87
CA ALA A 251 -1.02 24.20 -8.29
C ALA A 251 -1.89 23.31 -9.23
N GLY A 252 -2.43 22.21 -8.72
CA GLY A 252 -3.25 21.27 -9.50
C GLY A 252 -4.73 21.65 -9.60
N ASP A 253 -5.52 20.78 -10.22
CA ASP A 253 -6.96 20.98 -10.48
C ASP A 253 -7.88 20.34 -9.43
N ALA A 254 -7.34 19.51 -8.53
CA ALA A 254 -8.11 18.89 -7.46
C ALA A 254 -8.72 19.95 -6.53
N LEU A 255 -9.95 19.69 -6.08
CA LEU A 255 -10.70 20.60 -5.21
C LEU A 255 -10.53 20.26 -3.73
N VAL A 256 -10.28 18.99 -3.42
CA VAL A 256 -10.27 18.47 -2.05
C VAL A 256 -8.98 17.70 -1.78
N LEU A 257 -8.31 18.01 -0.66
CA LEU A 257 -7.20 17.23 -0.14
C LEU A 257 -7.57 16.67 1.24
N GLY A 258 -7.59 15.34 1.36
CA GLY A 258 -7.68 14.67 2.66
C GLY A 258 -6.31 14.60 3.32
N LEU A 259 -6.13 15.23 4.49
CA LEU A 259 -4.95 15.10 5.33
C LEU A 259 -5.24 14.10 6.46
N VAL A 260 -4.83 12.85 6.26
CA VAL A 260 -5.30 11.71 7.06
C VAL A 260 -4.21 11.25 8.00
N GLY A 261 -4.48 11.24 9.31
CA GLY A 261 -3.47 11.00 10.33
C GLY A 261 -4.05 10.45 11.62
N ASP A 262 -3.28 9.63 12.32
CA ASP A 262 -3.69 9.14 13.65
C ASP A 262 -3.69 10.31 14.66
N PRO A 263 -4.44 10.21 15.76
CA PRO A 263 -4.40 11.21 16.82
C PRO A 263 -2.97 11.50 17.27
N GLY A 264 -2.63 12.78 17.47
CA GLY A 264 -1.29 13.19 17.93
C GLY A 264 -0.21 13.32 16.84
N THR A 265 -0.49 12.94 15.59
CA THR A 265 0.48 13.03 14.46
C THR A 265 0.71 14.44 13.90
N GLY A 266 -0.06 15.45 14.33
CA GLY A 266 0.16 16.86 13.96
C GLY A 266 -0.72 17.41 12.84
N ARG A 267 -1.87 16.80 12.54
CA ARG A 267 -2.88 17.29 11.56
C ARG A 267 -3.20 18.79 11.71
N THR A 268 -3.73 19.19 12.87
CA THR A 268 -4.04 20.59 13.22
C THR A 268 -2.80 21.51 13.12
N THR A 269 -1.62 20.98 13.44
CA THR A 269 -0.35 21.73 13.36
C THR A 269 0.01 22.06 11.91
N GLU A 270 -0.16 21.09 10.99
CA GLU A 270 0.06 21.31 9.56
C GLU A 270 -0.97 22.27 8.94
N LEU A 271 -2.23 22.19 9.38
CA LEU A 271 -3.26 23.17 8.99
C LEU A 271 -2.90 24.59 9.45
N ALA A 272 -2.44 24.75 10.70
CA ALA A 272 -1.98 26.04 11.22
C ALA A 272 -0.78 26.58 10.41
N ALA A 273 0.17 25.72 10.07
CA ALA A 273 1.33 26.09 9.27
C ALA A 273 0.91 26.51 7.85
N LEU A 274 -0.04 25.79 7.23
CA LEU A 274 -0.59 26.13 5.91
C LEU A 274 -1.34 27.48 5.93
N ALA A 275 -2.23 27.68 6.91
CA ALA A 275 -2.94 28.95 7.08
C ALA A 275 -1.97 30.12 7.30
N GLY A 276 -0.95 29.93 8.16
CA GLY A 276 0.08 30.93 8.44
C GLY A 276 0.89 31.32 7.20
N ARG A 277 1.31 30.34 6.39
CA ARG A 277 2.03 30.59 5.12
C ARG A 277 1.17 31.34 4.12
N ARG A 278 -0.11 30.98 3.99
CA ARG A 278 -1.05 31.67 3.08
C ARG A 278 -1.39 33.09 3.52
N ALA A 279 -1.41 33.36 4.83
CA ALA A 279 -1.65 34.70 5.35
C ALA A 279 -0.43 35.62 5.24
N ARG A 280 0.79 35.10 5.46
CA ARG A 280 2.04 35.89 5.53
C ARG A 280 2.90 35.86 4.27
N GLY A 281 2.55 35.06 3.26
CA GLY A 281 3.30 34.95 2.02
C GLY A 281 3.32 36.27 1.23
N ALA A 282 4.22 36.36 0.23
CA ALA A 282 4.33 37.53 -0.65
C ALA A 282 3.01 37.90 -1.37
N ARG A 283 2.10 36.92 -1.48
CA ARG A 283 0.77 37.06 -2.04
C ARG A 283 -0.26 36.46 -1.07
N PRO A 284 -0.73 37.23 -0.06
CA PRO A 284 -1.73 36.74 0.89
C PRO A 284 -2.97 36.20 0.18
N ALA A 285 -3.51 35.09 0.67
CA ALA A 285 -4.63 34.40 0.03
C ALA A 285 -5.75 34.09 1.04
N PRO A 286 -7.03 34.33 0.69
CA PRO A 286 -8.17 34.07 1.57
C PRO A 286 -8.19 32.61 2.06
N THR A 287 -8.30 32.44 3.37
CA THR A 287 -8.31 31.12 4.03
C THR A 287 -9.30 31.14 5.20
N VAL A 288 -10.29 30.25 5.20
CA VAL A 288 -11.24 30.07 6.30
C VAL A 288 -10.92 28.76 7.00
N TRP A 289 -10.87 28.77 8.33
CA TRP A 289 -10.69 27.56 9.13
C TRP A 289 -11.99 27.28 9.89
N LEU A 290 -12.51 26.08 9.72
CA LEU A 290 -13.65 25.51 10.43
C LEU A 290 -13.21 24.23 11.16
N ARG A 291 -13.78 23.99 12.33
CA ARG A 291 -13.72 22.67 12.99
C ARG A 291 -14.98 21.90 12.67
N GLY A 292 -14.96 20.56 12.75
CA GLY A 292 -16.17 19.75 12.65
C GLY A 292 -17.23 20.18 13.66
N ALA A 293 -16.79 20.57 14.86
CA ALA A 293 -17.58 21.17 15.93
C ALA A 293 -18.30 22.49 15.55
N ASP A 294 -17.85 23.21 14.51
CA ASP A 294 -18.47 24.46 14.07
C ASP A 294 -19.64 24.21 13.08
N LEU A 295 -19.82 22.96 12.63
CA LEU A 295 -20.91 22.52 11.76
C LEU A 295 -22.22 22.36 12.55
N ARG A 296 -23.35 22.53 11.86
CA ARG A 296 -24.69 22.43 12.43
C ARG A 296 -25.51 21.32 11.77
N CYS A 297 -26.51 20.83 12.48
CA CYS A 297 -27.35 19.74 12.01
C CYS A 297 -28.15 20.07 10.73
N ASP A 298 -28.44 21.35 10.51
CA ASP A 298 -29.20 21.90 9.38
C ASP A 298 -28.32 22.33 8.19
N ASP A 299 -26.99 22.22 8.29
CA ASP A 299 -26.09 22.54 7.19
C ASP A 299 -26.39 21.67 5.97
N THR A 300 -26.61 22.32 4.83
CA THR A 300 -26.84 21.68 3.53
C THR A 300 -25.52 21.42 2.81
N SER A 301 -24.54 22.29 3.01
CA SER A 301 -23.18 22.18 2.49
C SER A 301 -22.18 22.89 3.42
N LEU A 302 -20.88 22.79 3.11
CA LEU A 302 -19.86 23.55 3.81
C LEU A 302 -20.02 25.08 3.69
N ALA A 303 -20.69 25.57 2.63
CA ALA A 303 -20.92 26.98 2.40
C ALA A 303 -21.69 27.65 3.56
N ASP A 304 -22.63 26.94 4.18
CA ASP A 304 -23.44 27.43 5.31
C ASP A 304 -22.55 27.74 6.53
N ALA A 305 -21.58 26.86 6.81
CA ALA A 305 -20.61 27.06 7.88
C ALA A 305 -19.63 28.21 7.57
N VAL A 306 -19.16 28.31 6.32
CA VAL A 306 -18.31 29.43 5.86
C VAL A 306 -19.06 30.77 5.98
N ALA A 307 -20.33 30.83 5.59
CA ALA A 307 -21.15 32.03 5.68
C ALA A 307 -21.26 32.53 7.13
N ARG A 308 -21.50 31.61 8.06
CA ARG A 308 -21.55 31.93 9.50
C ARG A 308 -20.20 32.39 10.04
N ALA A 309 -19.10 31.75 9.64
CA ALA A 309 -17.76 32.14 10.06
C ALA A 309 -17.40 33.55 9.57
N LEU A 310 -17.72 33.88 8.31
CA LEU A 310 -17.53 35.21 7.74
C LEU A 310 -18.43 36.26 8.42
N ALA A 311 -19.69 35.93 8.70
CA ALA A 311 -20.59 36.83 9.43
C ALA A 311 -20.12 37.08 10.88
N HIS A 312 -19.50 36.09 11.52
CA HIS A 312 -18.89 36.27 12.83
C HIS A 312 -17.63 37.16 12.76
N ALA A 313 -16.76 36.92 11.78
CA ALA A 313 -15.58 37.75 11.54
C ALA A 313 -15.96 39.21 11.23
N ALA A 314 -16.99 39.43 10.43
CA ALA A 314 -17.50 40.77 10.12
C ALA A 314 -17.96 41.51 11.38
N ARG A 315 -18.67 40.82 12.30
CA ARG A 315 -19.06 41.41 13.60
C ARG A 315 -17.85 41.80 14.45
N ILE A 316 -16.79 40.99 14.46
CA ILE A 316 -15.55 41.30 15.20
C ILE A 316 -14.88 42.54 14.61
N VAL A 317 -14.78 42.62 13.27
CA VAL A 317 -14.13 43.75 12.57
C VAL A 317 -14.96 45.04 12.69
N ALA A 318 -16.28 44.95 12.77
CA ALA A 318 -17.17 46.11 12.91
C ALA A 318 -17.22 46.70 14.33
N ALA A 319 -16.98 45.90 15.38
CA ALA A 319 -17.12 46.31 16.78
C ALA A 319 -16.37 47.60 17.18
N PRO A 320 -15.13 47.87 16.71
CA PRO A 320 -14.42 49.10 17.05
C PRO A 320 -14.97 50.37 16.36
N ALA A 321 -15.76 50.23 15.29
CA ALA A 321 -16.11 51.34 14.40
C ALA A 321 -17.52 51.91 14.62
N GLY A 322 -18.35 51.31 15.50
CA GLY A 322 -19.72 51.77 15.76
C GLY A 322 -20.64 51.79 14.52
N ARG A 323 -20.24 51.10 13.43
CA ARG A 323 -20.97 51.07 12.16
C ARG A 323 -22.12 50.08 12.27
N GLY A 324 -23.29 50.45 11.73
CA GLY A 324 -24.50 49.62 11.74
C GLY A 324 -24.36 48.30 11.00
N GLU A 325 -25.44 47.50 11.01
CA GLU A 325 -25.50 46.15 10.43
C GLU A 325 -25.02 46.13 8.96
N GLN A 326 -23.81 45.63 8.73
CA GLN A 326 -23.22 45.50 7.40
C GLN A 326 -23.84 44.29 6.68
N ALA A 327 -24.16 44.43 5.39
CA ALA A 327 -24.56 43.28 4.58
C ALA A 327 -23.51 42.17 4.68
N ALA A 328 -23.95 40.95 5.02
CA ALA A 328 -23.05 39.85 5.33
C ALA A 328 -22.20 39.46 4.11
N ALA A 329 -20.88 39.34 4.31
CA ALA A 329 -19.97 38.79 3.31
C ALA A 329 -20.35 37.33 3.01
N THR A 330 -20.90 37.09 1.81
CA THR A 330 -21.27 35.73 1.41
C THR A 330 -20.03 34.92 0.98
N PRO A 331 -20.03 33.59 1.17
CA PRO A 331 -18.96 32.73 0.70
C PRO A 331 -18.66 32.89 -0.79
N ASP A 332 -19.70 33.00 -1.62
CA ASP A 332 -19.57 33.10 -3.08
C ASP A 332 -18.89 34.41 -3.51
N LEU A 333 -19.20 35.51 -2.82
CA LEU A 333 -18.57 36.80 -3.07
C LEU A 333 -17.08 36.76 -2.72
N VAL A 334 -16.74 36.20 -1.56
CA VAL A 334 -15.34 36.03 -1.12
C VAL A 334 -14.57 35.11 -2.08
N ALA A 335 -15.15 33.98 -2.47
CA ALA A 335 -14.54 33.05 -3.40
C ALA A 335 -14.33 33.67 -4.79
N ARG A 336 -15.30 34.44 -5.29
CA ARG A 336 -15.17 35.18 -6.55
C ARG A 336 -14.02 36.19 -6.51
N LEU A 337 -13.94 37.03 -5.47
CA LEU A 337 -12.86 38.00 -5.29
C LEU A 337 -11.49 37.31 -5.21
N ALA A 338 -11.42 36.18 -4.52
CA ALA A 338 -10.21 35.37 -4.40
C ALA A 338 -9.79 34.79 -5.76
N ARG A 339 -10.74 34.28 -6.54
CA ARG A 339 -10.53 33.73 -7.89
C ARG A 339 -10.07 34.79 -8.89
N GLU A 340 -10.71 35.95 -8.92
CA GLU A 340 -10.33 37.09 -9.78
C GLU A 340 -8.91 37.58 -9.48
N ALA A 341 -8.46 37.45 -8.22
CA ALA A 341 -7.09 37.76 -7.81
C ALA A 341 -6.07 36.64 -8.12
N GLY A 342 -6.50 35.52 -8.70
CA GLY A 342 -5.67 34.33 -8.98
C GLY A 342 -5.23 33.59 -7.72
N ARG A 343 -5.99 33.69 -6.62
CA ARG A 343 -5.66 33.12 -5.30
C ARG A 343 -6.92 32.49 -4.68
N PRO A 344 -7.33 31.29 -5.11
CA PRO A 344 -8.62 30.72 -4.73
C PRO A 344 -8.79 30.62 -3.21
N LEU A 345 -10.05 30.79 -2.76
CA LEU A 345 -10.43 30.62 -1.36
C LEU A 345 -10.11 29.19 -0.92
N LEU A 346 -9.39 29.06 0.19
CA LEU A 346 -9.10 27.77 0.82
C LEU A 346 -9.93 27.62 2.09
N VAL A 347 -10.68 26.53 2.22
CA VAL A 347 -11.36 26.15 3.46
C VAL A 347 -10.58 25.01 4.10
N LEU A 348 -10.25 25.16 5.38
CA LEU A 348 -9.64 24.12 6.21
C LEU A 348 -10.73 23.56 7.12
N LEU A 349 -11.02 22.27 7.02
CA LEU A 349 -11.95 21.57 7.89
C LEU A 349 -11.17 20.62 8.79
N ASP A 350 -11.03 20.98 10.06
CA ASP A 350 -10.26 20.23 11.07
C ASP A 350 -11.18 19.39 11.96
N GLY A 351 -10.92 18.09 12.05
CA GLY A 351 -11.71 17.16 12.85
C GLY A 351 -13.20 17.10 12.46
N PRO A 352 -13.57 16.89 11.18
CA PRO A 352 -14.97 16.72 10.77
C PRO A 352 -15.70 15.61 11.52
N GLU A 353 -14.98 14.64 12.10
CA GLU A 353 -15.54 13.63 13.03
C GLU A 353 -16.31 14.23 14.22
N GLU A 354 -16.04 15.48 14.59
CA GLU A 354 -16.76 16.23 15.64
C GLU A 354 -18.12 16.79 15.15
N MET A 355 -18.53 16.52 13.91
CA MET A 355 -19.78 17.03 13.37
C MET A 355 -21.02 16.46 14.08
N PRO A 356 -22.15 17.20 14.10
CA PRO A 356 -23.39 16.70 14.68
C PRO A 356 -23.83 15.37 14.08
N PRO A 357 -24.28 14.39 14.89
CA PRO A 357 -24.68 13.07 14.40
C PRO A 357 -25.76 13.08 13.30
N VAL A 358 -26.67 14.05 13.35
CA VAL A 358 -27.73 14.25 12.34
C VAL A 358 -27.14 14.63 10.97
N LEU A 359 -26.06 15.40 10.97
CA LEU A 359 -25.34 15.75 9.75
C LEU A 359 -24.55 14.55 9.22
N ALA A 360 -23.87 13.81 10.11
CA ALA A 360 -23.14 12.59 9.75
C ALA A 360 -24.03 11.54 9.08
N HIS A 361 -25.32 11.45 9.45
CA HIS A 361 -26.28 10.55 8.78
C HIS A 361 -26.61 10.96 7.34
N ARG A 362 -26.43 12.23 6.98
CA ARG A 362 -26.66 12.78 5.63
C ARG A 362 -25.34 13.11 4.91
N LEU A 363 -24.23 12.51 5.34
CA LEU A 363 -22.87 12.83 4.88
C LEU A 363 -22.71 12.78 3.36
N ALA A 364 -23.31 11.79 2.69
CA ALA A 364 -23.23 11.68 1.22
C ALA A 364 -23.86 12.89 0.51
N ALA A 365 -25.06 13.30 0.91
CA ALA A 365 -25.76 14.44 0.31
C ALA A 365 -25.05 15.76 0.64
N TRP A 366 -24.59 15.92 1.88
CA TRP A 366 -23.82 17.10 2.30
C TRP A 366 -22.47 17.22 1.56
N THR A 367 -21.79 16.09 1.32
CA THR A 367 -20.53 16.03 0.56
C THR A 367 -20.76 16.42 -0.89
N ALA A 368 -21.80 15.89 -1.55
CA ALA A 368 -22.15 16.25 -2.92
C ALA A 368 -22.44 17.74 -3.07
N ALA A 369 -23.29 18.31 -2.22
CA ALA A 369 -23.60 19.75 -2.22
C ALA A 369 -22.36 20.62 -1.91
N THR A 370 -21.44 20.12 -1.09
CA THR A 370 -20.16 20.80 -0.83
C THR A 370 -19.28 20.82 -2.07
N VAL A 371 -19.18 19.71 -2.80
CA VAL A 371 -18.41 19.64 -4.06
C VAL A 371 -19.00 20.57 -5.13
N GLU A 372 -20.32 20.55 -5.31
CA GLU A 372 -21.03 21.45 -6.25
C GLU A 372 -20.71 22.93 -5.94
N TRP A 373 -20.71 23.29 -4.66
CA TRP A 373 -20.34 24.65 -4.24
C TRP A 373 -18.86 24.96 -4.51
N LEU A 374 -17.94 24.06 -4.17
CA LEU A 374 -16.50 24.25 -4.41
C LEU A 374 -16.21 24.49 -5.90
N GLU A 375 -16.85 23.72 -6.78
CA GLU A 375 -16.77 23.87 -8.24
C GLU A 375 -17.30 25.22 -8.71
N ALA A 376 -18.54 25.57 -8.33
CA ALA A 376 -19.17 26.82 -8.76
C ALA A 376 -18.41 28.06 -8.26
N ALA A 377 -17.95 28.03 -7.02
CA ALA A 377 -17.23 29.12 -6.37
C ALA A 377 -15.75 29.20 -6.80
N GLY A 378 -15.17 28.11 -7.33
CA GLY A 378 -13.72 27.98 -7.55
C GLY A 378 -12.93 27.98 -6.25
N ALA A 379 -13.50 27.41 -5.19
CA ALA A 379 -12.89 27.27 -3.88
C ALA A 379 -12.25 25.88 -3.70
N ARG A 380 -11.35 25.75 -2.73
CA ARG A 380 -10.65 24.49 -2.41
C ARG A 380 -10.83 24.13 -0.94
N LEU A 381 -10.77 22.84 -0.64
CA LEU A 381 -10.97 22.29 0.69
C LEU A 381 -9.80 21.39 1.09
N VAL A 382 -9.30 21.56 2.32
CA VAL A 382 -8.45 20.58 3.00
C VAL A 382 -9.24 20.01 4.16
N VAL A 383 -9.40 18.70 4.20
CA VAL A 383 -10.07 17.98 5.28
C VAL A 383 -9.02 17.24 6.10
N ALA A 384 -8.79 17.67 7.35
CA ALA A 384 -7.89 16.96 8.26
C ALA A 384 -8.69 16.09 9.23
N CYS A 385 -8.56 14.77 9.12
CA CYS A 385 -9.42 13.84 9.84
C CYS A 385 -8.71 12.52 10.13
N ARG A 386 -9.35 11.69 10.96
CA ARG A 386 -8.84 10.37 11.32
C ARG A 386 -9.00 9.38 10.15
N PRO A 387 -8.17 8.32 10.05
CA PRO A 387 -8.32 7.30 9.02
C PRO A 387 -9.73 6.71 8.95
N GLU A 388 -10.34 6.42 10.10
CA GLU A 388 -11.65 5.79 10.18
C GLU A 388 -12.77 6.71 9.68
N HIS A 389 -12.61 8.02 9.83
CA HIS A 389 -13.53 8.99 9.24
C HIS A 389 -13.30 9.12 7.74
N TRP A 390 -12.05 9.17 7.28
CA TRP A 390 -11.72 9.31 5.85
C TRP A 390 -12.13 8.08 5.03
N GLU A 391 -12.06 6.88 5.60
CA GLU A 391 -12.55 5.66 4.96
C GLU A 391 -14.02 5.79 4.50
N GLN A 392 -14.86 6.42 5.34
CA GLN A 392 -16.27 6.64 5.04
C GLN A 392 -16.49 7.91 4.20
N ALA A 393 -15.96 9.05 4.67
CA ALA A 393 -16.20 10.35 4.05
C ALA A 393 -15.52 10.47 2.67
N GLY A 394 -14.30 9.96 2.55
CA GLY A 394 -13.52 9.98 1.32
C GLY A 394 -14.20 9.23 0.17
N ALA A 395 -14.97 8.17 0.48
CA ALA A 395 -15.67 7.36 -0.52
C ALA A 395 -16.89 8.07 -1.13
N HIS A 396 -17.35 9.18 -0.54
CA HIS A 396 -18.47 9.97 -1.06
C HIS A 396 -18.02 11.06 -2.05
N TYR A 397 -16.72 11.30 -2.21
CA TYR A 397 -16.22 12.26 -3.20
C TYR A 397 -16.20 11.64 -4.60
N PRO A 398 -16.65 12.37 -5.64
CA PRO A 398 -16.55 11.92 -7.03
C PRO A 398 -15.09 11.73 -7.47
N GLU A 399 -14.89 10.88 -8.48
CA GLU A 399 -13.58 10.65 -9.09
C GLU A 399 -13.02 11.96 -9.69
N GLY A 400 -11.72 12.22 -9.49
CA GLY A 400 -11.04 13.43 -9.97
C GLY A 400 -11.16 14.67 -9.07
N VAL A 401 -12.03 14.66 -8.06
CA VAL A 401 -12.17 15.76 -7.09
C VAL A 401 -11.06 15.75 -6.03
N LEU A 402 -10.63 14.54 -5.64
CA LEU A 402 -9.59 14.32 -4.64
C LEU A 402 -8.19 14.56 -5.21
N HIS A 403 -7.31 15.14 -4.39
CA HIS A 403 -5.88 15.26 -4.70
C HIS A 403 -5.26 13.86 -4.86
N PRO A 404 -4.60 13.56 -6.01
CA PRO A 404 -4.14 12.21 -6.32
C PRO A 404 -2.87 11.85 -5.53
N ALA A 405 -3.07 11.46 -4.27
CA ALA A 405 -2.06 10.91 -3.39
C ALA A 405 -2.57 9.56 -2.88
N ARG A 406 -1.99 8.46 -3.38
CA ARG A 406 -2.57 7.13 -3.11
C ARG A 406 -2.35 6.72 -1.65
N LEU A 407 -3.44 6.60 -0.90
CA LEU A 407 -3.45 5.93 0.40
C LEU A 407 -3.73 4.44 0.20
N PRO A 408 -2.91 3.54 0.75
CA PRO A 408 -3.26 2.13 0.74
C PRO A 408 -4.61 1.92 1.46
N ARG A 409 -5.60 1.37 0.74
CA ARG A 409 -6.93 0.97 1.24
C ARG A 409 -7.87 2.09 1.67
N LEU A 410 -7.47 3.34 1.51
CA LEU A 410 -8.34 4.49 1.72
C LEU A 410 -8.52 5.23 0.40
N PRO A 411 -9.58 6.04 0.28
CA PRO A 411 -9.70 7.02 -0.80
C PRO A 411 -8.45 7.92 -0.86
N ASP A 412 -8.15 8.46 -2.05
CA ASP A 412 -6.96 9.29 -2.27
C ASP A 412 -6.85 10.43 -1.23
N GLY A 413 -5.63 10.64 -0.73
CA GLY A 413 -5.32 11.57 0.34
C GLY A 413 -3.85 11.52 0.76
N VAL A 414 -3.45 12.47 1.59
CA VAL A 414 -2.08 12.59 2.10
C VAL A 414 -2.00 11.98 3.50
N ARG A 415 -1.16 10.97 3.67
CA ARG A 415 -0.92 10.35 4.99
C ARG A 415 0.03 11.22 5.80
N ILE A 416 -0.39 11.59 7.02
CA ILE A 416 0.49 12.16 8.04
C ILE A 416 0.69 11.17 9.18
N GLY A 417 1.95 10.89 9.51
CA GLY A 417 2.33 9.97 10.59
C GLY A 417 3.35 10.61 11.54
N ASP A 418 4.10 9.76 12.25
CA ASP A 418 5.25 10.20 13.06
C ASP A 418 6.28 10.97 12.24
N LEU A 419 7.10 11.77 12.94
CA LEU A 419 8.17 12.53 12.31
C LEU A 419 9.22 11.58 11.70
N GLY A 420 9.81 11.99 10.57
CA GLY A 420 11.04 11.37 10.08
C GLY A 420 12.19 11.52 11.08
N PRO A 421 13.26 10.71 10.99
CA PRO A 421 14.39 10.78 11.93
C PRO A 421 14.99 12.19 12.08
N GLU A 422 15.21 12.89 10.97
CA GLU A 422 15.74 14.27 10.95
C GLU A 422 14.74 15.28 11.51
N GLU A 423 13.46 15.13 11.19
CA GLU A 423 12.39 16.00 11.68
C GLU A 423 12.22 15.85 13.20
N ALA A 424 12.31 14.62 13.71
CA ALA A 424 12.26 14.32 15.14
C ALA A 424 13.46 14.88 15.90
N ALA A 425 14.67 14.81 15.32
CA ALA A 425 15.87 15.41 15.91
C ALA A 425 15.72 16.94 16.03
N ARG A 426 15.25 17.61 14.97
CA ARG A 426 14.96 19.06 15.00
C ARG A 426 13.85 19.40 16.01
N ALA A 427 12.85 18.54 16.16
CA ALA A 427 11.79 18.75 17.14
C ALA A 427 12.35 18.68 18.57
N ARG A 428 13.19 17.68 18.86
CA ARG A 428 13.85 17.54 20.16
C ARG A 428 14.75 18.73 20.48
N GLU A 429 15.58 19.17 19.54
CA GLU A 429 16.42 20.35 19.69
C GLU A 429 15.59 21.59 20.05
N ARG A 430 14.49 21.81 19.31
CA ARG A 430 13.59 22.95 19.54
C ARG A 430 12.86 22.89 20.88
N TYR A 431 12.54 21.68 21.35
CA TYR A 431 11.91 21.44 22.64
C TYR A 431 12.89 21.33 23.81
N GLY A 432 14.20 21.42 23.57
CA GLY A 432 15.22 21.25 24.60
C GLY A 432 15.27 19.82 25.19
N LEU A 433 14.95 18.80 24.37
CA LEU A 433 14.98 17.40 24.77
C LEU A 433 16.29 16.73 24.32
N ALA A 434 16.97 16.02 25.23
CA ALA A 434 18.14 15.21 24.91
C ALA A 434 17.80 14.02 24.00
N ASP A 435 18.79 13.51 23.27
CA ASP A 435 18.65 12.23 22.57
C ASP A 435 18.45 11.08 23.58
N GLY A 436 17.58 10.14 23.24
CA GLY A 436 17.16 9.07 24.16
C GLY A 436 16.18 9.52 25.26
N ALA A 437 15.64 10.75 25.21
CA ALA A 437 14.66 11.24 26.20
C ALA A 437 13.34 10.45 26.27
N LEU A 438 13.05 9.61 25.28
CA LEU A 438 11.89 8.74 25.17
C LEU A 438 12.36 7.37 24.69
N GLY A 439 11.58 6.32 24.96
CA GLY A 439 11.78 5.02 24.30
C GLY A 439 11.72 5.13 22.77
N ASP A 440 12.48 4.29 22.07
CA ASP A 440 12.68 4.35 20.59
C ASP A 440 11.36 4.39 19.79
N ARG A 441 10.31 3.74 20.31
CA ARG A 441 8.99 3.71 19.68
C ARG A 441 8.35 5.10 19.58
N ASP A 442 8.43 5.88 20.65
CA ASP A 442 7.70 7.13 20.81
C ASP A 442 8.59 8.37 20.57
N ALA A 443 9.90 8.17 20.38
CA ALA A 443 10.91 9.21 20.17
C ALA A 443 10.66 10.11 18.93
N ARG A 444 9.72 9.74 18.06
CA ARG A 444 9.32 10.47 16.85
C ARG A 444 7.86 10.94 16.86
N HIS A 445 7.12 10.62 17.92
CA HIS A 445 5.71 10.93 18.02
C HIS A 445 5.51 12.42 18.40
N PRO A 446 4.89 13.26 17.54
CA PRO A 446 4.87 14.71 17.72
C PRO A 446 4.23 15.18 19.03
N LEU A 447 3.04 14.66 19.36
CA LEU A 447 2.35 15.05 20.58
C LEU A 447 3.14 14.64 21.82
N THR A 448 3.73 13.45 21.82
CA THR A 448 4.47 12.92 22.99
C THR A 448 5.72 13.76 23.27
N LEU A 449 6.45 14.14 22.22
CA LEU A 449 7.60 15.05 22.33
C LEU A 449 7.18 16.39 22.95
N ARG A 450 6.09 16.98 22.46
CA ARG A 450 5.58 18.24 22.99
C ARG A 450 5.15 18.13 24.46
N LEU A 451 4.35 17.11 24.81
CA LEU A 451 3.87 16.94 26.18
C LEU A 451 5.01 16.64 27.15
N LEU A 452 6.01 15.86 26.73
CA LEU A 452 7.22 15.63 27.54
C LEU A 452 8.00 16.94 27.79
N ALA A 453 8.11 17.80 26.77
CA ALA A 453 8.77 19.09 26.91
C ALA A 453 8.03 20.00 27.92
N GLU A 454 6.69 20.03 27.88
CA GLU A 454 5.87 20.76 28.85
C GLU A 454 6.04 20.20 30.27
N VAL A 455 6.10 18.87 30.43
CA VAL A 455 6.36 18.22 31.73
C VAL A 455 7.74 18.56 32.26
N ARG A 456 8.80 18.42 31.44
CA ARG A 456 10.18 18.71 31.84
C ARG A 456 10.38 20.19 32.15
N GLY A 457 9.76 21.09 31.39
CA GLY A 457 9.81 22.53 31.64
C GLY A 457 9.14 22.95 32.96
N ALA A 458 8.23 22.13 33.50
CA ALA A 458 7.57 22.38 34.79
C ALA A 458 8.32 21.79 36.00
N LEU A 459 9.31 20.91 35.77
CA LEU A 459 10.09 20.26 36.83
C LEU A 459 11.34 21.08 37.17
N PRO A 460 11.69 21.21 38.47
CA PRO A 460 12.83 22.03 38.90
C PRO A 460 14.20 21.37 38.66
N ALA A 461 14.25 20.09 38.29
CA ALA A 461 15.47 19.33 38.01
C ALA A 461 15.24 18.37 36.84
N GLU A 462 16.31 18.03 36.12
CA GLU A 462 16.28 16.98 35.10
C GLU A 462 15.97 15.63 35.77
N VAL A 463 14.91 14.98 35.31
CA VAL A 463 14.53 13.63 35.76
C VAL A 463 15.12 12.62 34.80
N GLU A 464 15.97 11.74 35.32
CA GLU A 464 16.54 10.62 34.57
C GLU A 464 15.45 9.60 34.20
N GLY A 465 15.55 9.04 33.00
CA GLY A 465 14.65 7.99 32.51
C GLY A 465 14.24 8.17 31.05
N THR A 466 13.73 7.08 30.47
CA THR A 466 13.26 7.00 29.08
C THR A 466 11.76 6.63 29.07
N PRO A 467 10.87 7.54 29.48
CA PRO A 467 9.47 7.20 29.67
C PRO A 467 8.81 6.75 28.38
N GLU A 468 7.83 5.86 28.52
CA GLU A 468 6.91 5.49 27.44
C GLU A 468 5.77 6.51 27.32
N ARG A 469 5.08 6.51 26.17
CA ARG A 469 3.97 7.45 25.90
C ARG A 469 2.90 7.51 26.99
N ALA A 470 2.52 6.37 27.58
CA ALA A 470 1.51 6.32 28.64
C ALA A 470 1.98 7.04 29.92
N GLU A 471 3.27 6.96 30.25
CA GLU A 471 3.86 7.63 31.40
C GLU A 471 3.92 9.15 31.17
N VAL A 472 4.21 9.57 29.94
CA VAL A 472 4.16 11.00 29.55
C VAL A 472 2.74 11.54 29.66
N PHE A 473 1.72 10.79 29.23
CA PHE A 473 0.32 11.19 29.36
C PHE A 473 -0.12 11.32 30.82
N ALA A 474 0.27 10.36 31.67
CA ALA A 474 0.00 10.43 33.10
C ALA A 474 0.65 11.66 33.75
N ALA A 475 1.95 11.88 33.49
CA ALA A 475 2.69 13.01 34.04
C ALA A 475 2.14 14.37 33.55
N HIS A 476 1.75 14.45 32.27
CA HIS A 476 1.12 15.64 31.72
C HIS A 476 -0.26 15.90 32.35
N LEU A 477 -1.09 14.86 32.53
CA LEU A 477 -2.39 14.99 33.18
C LEU A 477 -2.26 15.51 34.62
N ASP A 478 -1.29 14.98 35.39
CA ASP A 478 -0.99 15.44 36.74
C ASP A 478 -0.52 16.91 36.75
N LEU A 479 0.34 17.29 35.81
CA LEU A 479 0.77 18.69 35.63
C LEU A 479 -0.42 19.61 35.35
N MET A 480 -1.34 19.20 34.47
CA MET A 480 -2.53 19.98 34.15
C MET A 480 -3.45 20.13 35.36
N CYS A 481 -3.69 19.05 36.10
CA CYS A 481 -4.47 19.09 37.34
C CYS A 481 -3.84 20.03 38.39
N LEU A 482 -2.50 20.02 38.50
CA LEU A 482 -1.77 20.94 39.37
C LEU A 482 -1.91 22.40 38.92
N ARG A 483 -1.75 22.70 37.62
CA ARG A 483 -1.89 24.07 37.07
C ARG A 483 -3.29 24.62 37.28
N ILE A 484 -4.32 23.81 37.02
CA ILE A 484 -5.72 24.17 37.26
C ILE A 484 -5.94 24.45 38.75
N ALA A 485 -5.43 23.59 39.64
CA ALA A 485 -5.52 23.79 41.08
C ALA A 485 -4.80 25.06 41.56
N VAL A 486 -3.62 25.38 41.01
CA VAL A 486 -2.89 26.62 41.31
C VAL A 486 -3.71 27.84 40.89
N ARG A 487 -4.31 27.83 39.71
CA ARG A 487 -5.16 28.93 39.22
C ARG A 487 -6.42 29.10 40.07
N MET A 488 -7.08 28.01 40.43
CA MET A 488 -8.23 28.03 41.35
C MET A 488 -7.84 28.54 42.74
N ALA A 489 -6.68 28.11 43.26
CA ALA A 489 -6.16 28.53 44.57
C ALA A 489 -5.81 30.02 44.62
N ALA A 490 -5.32 30.60 43.51
CA ALA A 490 -5.04 32.03 43.38
C ALA A 490 -6.32 32.88 43.40
N SER A 491 -7.42 32.37 42.84
CA SER A 491 -8.73 33.03 42.82
C SER A 491 -9.55 32.82 44.10
N ALA A 492 -9.17 31.87 44.96
CA ALA A 492 -9.87 31.58 46.21
C ALA A 492 -9.67 32.67 47.26
N ARG A 493 -10.70 32.93 48.09
CA ARG A 493 -10.63 33.86 49.22
C ARG A 493 -10.94 33.13 50.54
N PRO A 494 -9.97 32.97 51.46
CA PRO A 494 -8.56 33.35 51.37
C PRO A 494 -7.75 32.46 50.39
N PRO A 495 -6.58 32.92 49.89
CA PRO A 495 -5.75 32.14 48.96
C PRO A 495 -5.22 30.85 49.59
N LEU A 496 -5.33 29.74 48.86
CA LEU A 496 -4.84 28.43 49.33
C LEU A 496 -3.35 28.27 48.99
N ARG A 497 -2.55 27.68 49.90
CA ARG A 497 -1.10 27.46 49.70
C ARG A 497 -0.67 26.05 50.14
N GLY A 498 0.48 25.61 49.61
CA GLY A 498 1.15 24.37 50.02
C GLY A 498 0.26 23.12 49.89
N GLY A 499 0.12 22.36 50.99
CA GLY A 499 -0.64 21.10 50.99
C GLY A 499 -2.12 21.24 50.61
N ALA A 500 -2.72 22.43 50.75
CA ALA A 500 -4.10 22.66 50.29
C ALA A 500 -4.22 22.65 48.76
N VAL A 501 -3.20 23.16 48.05
CA VAL A 501 -3.14 23.11 46.57
C VAL A 501 -2.99 21.68 46.09
N ARG A 502 -2.18 20.86 46.77
CA ARG A 502 -2.05 19.42 46.45
C ARG A 502 -3.38 18.66 46.60
N ARG A 503 -4.13 18.91 47.67
CA ARG A 503 -5.47 18.32 47.84
C ARG A 503 -6.45 18.79 46.77
N LEU A 504 -6.34 20.05 46.36
CA LEU A 504 -7.16 20.59 45.27
C LEU A 504 -6.79 19.94 43.93
N ALA A 505 -5.50 19.73 43.64
CA ALA A 505 -5.04 19.01 42.45
C ALA A 505 -5.58 17.57 42.42
N ALA A 506 -5.56 16.84 43.54
CA ALA A 506 -6.16 15.51 43.64
C ALA A 506 -7.68 15.53 43.40
N ARG A 507 -8.39 16.57 43.87
CA ARG A 507 -9.82 16.77 43.56
C ARG A 507 -10.05 17.03 42.08
N VAL A 508 -9.25 17.91 41.47
CA VAL A 508 -9.31 18.21 40.04
C VAL A 508 -9.05 16.95 39.22
N ALA A 509 -8.06 16.13 39.60
CA ALA A 509 -7.82 14.85 38.96
C ALA A 509 -9.07 13.94 39.02
N GLY A 510 -9.72 13.84 40.18
CA GLY A 510 -11.00 13.12 40.32
C GLY A 510 -12.10 13.66 39.38
N GLN A 511 -12.24 14.98 39.28
CA GLN A 511 -13.18 15.63 38.36
C GLN A 511 -12.85 15.35 36.89
N VAL A 512 -11.57 15.37 36.53
CA VAL A 512 -11.11 15.08 35.16
C VAL A 512 -11.37 13.62 34.78
N HIS A 513 -11.12 12.68 35.68
CA HIS A 513 -11.46 11.27 35.46
C HIS A 513 -12.98 11.07 35.35
N GLU A 514 -13.79 11.81 36.09
CA GLU A 514 -15.25 11.80 35.94
C GLU A 514 -15.70 12.40 34.60
N ALA A 515 -15.06 13.48 34.15
CA ALA A 515 -15.29 14.04 32.81
C ALA A 515 -14.96 13.02 31.71
N ALA A 516 -13.82 12.33 31.82
CA ALA A 516 -13.44 11.26 30.90
C ALA A 516 -14.48 10.13 30.88
N ARG A 517 -14.99 9.72 32.05
CA ARG A 517 -16.06 8.71 32.14
C ARG A 517 -17.33 9.17 31.41
N ARG A 518 -17.78 10.42 31.63
CA ARG A 518 -19.00 10.95 30.99
C ARG A 518 -18.84 11.15 29.49
N CYS A 519 -17.63 11.39 28.98
CA CYS A 519 -17.34 11.44 27.54
C CYS A 519 -17.50 10.08 26.82
N LEU A 520 -17.59 8.96 27.55
CA LEU A 520 -17.98 7.66 26.99
C LEU A 520 -19.50 7.54 26.79
N GLY A 521 -20.27 8.46 27.35
CA GLY A 521 -21.73 8.52 27.25
C GLY A 521 -22.25 8.84 25.83
N PRO A 522 -23.56 9.10 25.69
CA PRO A 522 -24.15 9.39 24.38
C PRO A 522 -23.61 10.71 23.81
N GLY A 523 -22.73 10.63 22.81
CA GLY A 523 -22.10 11.79 22.18
C GLY A 523 -20.92 11.41 21.29
N GLN A 524 -20.34 12.39 20.60
CA GLN A 524 -19.14 12.25 19.75
C GLN A 524 -17.83 12.28 20.56
N GLY A 525 -17.84 11.77 21.81
CA GLY A 525 -16.72 11.91 22.75
C GLY A 525 -16.64 13.25 23.47
N GLU A 526 -17.73 14.03 23.43
CA GLU A 526 -17.88 15.33 24.08
C GLU A 526 -18.66 15.22 25.39
N LEU A 527 -18.41 16.18 26.29
CA LEU A 527 -19.16 16.45 27.49
C LEU A 527 -20.18 17.55 27.19
N ASP A 528 -21.47 17.27 27.36
CA ASP A 528 -22.49 18.30 27.20
C ASP A 528 -22.31 19.43 28.24
N ARG A 529 -22.92 20.58 27.98
CA ARG A 529 -22.75 21.78 28.81
C ARG A 529 -23.25 21.60 30.25
N GLU A 530 -24.29 20.81 30.46
CA GLU A 530 -24.87 20.55 31.79
C GLU A 530 -23.92 19.67 32.61
N SER A 531 -23.47 18.56 32.03
CA SER A 531 -22.47 17.67 32.60
C SER A 531 -21.14 18.37 32.89
N PHE A 532 -20.71 19.29 32.01
CA PHE A 532 -19.51 20.10 32.24
C PHE A 532 -19.67 21.03 33.45
N GLU A 533 -20.79 21.73 33.57
CA GLU A 533 -21.02 22.64 34.70
C GLU A 533 -21.19 21.89 36.03
N GLU A 534 -21.75 20.69 36.00
CA GLU A 534 -21.86 19.82 37.18
C GLU A 534 -20.46 19.41 37.70
N ILE A 535 -19.57 19.00 36.79
CA ILE A 535 -18.21 18.57 37.16
C ILE A 535 -17.33 19.77 37.49
N PHE A 536 -17.41 20.87 36.72
CA PHE A 536 -16.59 22.07 36.82
C PHE A 536 -17.46 23.34 36.97
N PRO A 537 -17.97 23.67 38.16
CA PRO A 537 -18.88 24.79 38.30
C PRO A 537 -18.23 26.16 38.06
N TRP A 538 -18.85 27.02 37.22
CA TRP A 538 -18.40 28.40 36.96
C TRP A 538 -18.20 29.20 38.26
N ARG A 539 -19.11 29.04 39.22
CA ARG A 539 -19.09 29.73 40.53
C ARG A 539 -17.81 29.50 41.35
N THR A 540 -17.13 28.38 41.12
CA THR A 540 -15.89 28.02 41.83
C THR A 540 -14.64 28.47 41.09
N GLY A 541 -14.79 29.04 39.89
CA GLY A 541 -13.69 29.35 38.98
C GLY A 541 -13.08 28.12 38.30
N SER A 542 -13.58 26.89 38.55
CA SER A 542 -13.03 25.66 37.97
C SER A 542 -13.24 25.59 36.46
N ALA A 543 -14.44 25.88 35.94
CA ALA A 543 -14.70 25.95 34.49
C ALA A 543 -13.70 26.88 33.78
N SER A 544 -13.57 28.12 34.27
CA SER A 544 -12.63 29.10 33.71
C SER A 544 -11.18 28.61 33.80
N ALA A 545 -10.80 27.96 34.90
CA ALA A 545 -9.44 27.45 35.05
C ALA A 545 -9.13 26.30 34.09
N VAL A 546 -10.02 25.32 33.94
CA VAL A 546 -9.86 24.18 33.03
C VAL A 546 -9.78 24.63 31.57
N LEU A 547 -10.63 25.59 31.16
CA LEU A 547 -10.63 26.14 29.81
C LEU A 547 -9.41 27.02 29.54
N THR A 548 -8.95 27.79 30.54
CA THR A 548 -7.76 28.66 30.40
C THR A 548 -6.48 27.84 30.30
N GLU A 549 -6.36 26.77 31.11
CA GLU A 549 -5.22 25.86 31.01
C GLU A 549 -5.31 24.98 29.75
N GLY A 550 -6.48 24.88 29.10
CA GLY A 550 -6.64 24.19 27.83
C GLY A 550 -6.68 22.67 27.95
N LEU A 551 -7.04 22.13 29.12
CA LEU A 551 -7.26 20.68 29.27
C LEU A 551 -8.55 20.26 28.56
N LEU A 552 -9.62 21.05 28.73
CA LEU A 552 -10.85 20.95 27.96
C LEU A 552 -11.02 22.19 27.08
N VAL A 553 -11.61 22.02 25.91
CA VAL A 553 -11.91 23.08 24.93
C VAL A 553 -13.36 22.99 24.47
N PRO A 554 -13.99 24.11 24.06
CA PRO A 554 -15.34 24.09 23.49
C PRO A 554 -15.40 23.24 22.20
N ALA A 555 -16.41 22.39 22.12
CA ALA A 555 -16.70 21.53 20.97
C ALA A 555 -18.22 21.48 20.76
N GLY A 556 -18.70 22.05 19.65
CA GLY A 556 -20.13 22.17 19.35
C GLY A 556 -20.89 22.89 20.46
N SER A 557 -21.87 22.20 21.04
CA SER A 557 -22.69 22.68 22.17
C SER A 557 -22.10 22.32 23.55
N GLY A 558 -20.98 21.59 23.59
CA GLY A 558 -20.34 21.07 24.79
C GLY A 558 -18.83 21.35 24.85
N TYR A 559 -18.10 20.42 25.45
CA TYR A 559 -16.66 20.52 25.72
C TYR A 559 -15.97 19.17 25.50
N ARG A 560 -14.70 19.18 25.11
CA ARG A 560 -13.90 17.95 24.95
C ARG A 560 -12.49 18.14 25.42
N PHE A 561 -11.75 17.05 25.61
CA PHE A 561 -10.30 17.11 25.81
C PHE A 561 -9.60 17.73 24.60
N ALA A 562 -8.65 18.62 24.85
CA ALA A 562 -7.95 19.34 23.79
C ALA A 562 -7.18 18.41 22.86
N HIS A 563 -6.55 17.38 23.45
CA HIS A 563 -5.79 16.36 22.73
C HIS A 563 -6.58 15.06 22.64
N GLU A 564 -6.93 14.71 21.41
CA GLU A 564 -7.66 13.49 21.07
C GLU A 564 -7.03 12.21 21.62
N GLU A 565 -5.71 12.03 21.46
CA GLU A 565 -5.04 10.80 21.90
C GLU A 565 -4.99 10.69 23.42
N LEU A 566 -4.75 11.82 24.12
CA LEU A 566 -4.81 11.89 25.57
C LEU A 566 -6.23 11.59 26.07
N ALA A 567 -7.25 12.07 25.34
CA ALA A 567 -8.66 11.79 25.61
C ALA A 567 -8.93 10.29 25.50
N ASP A 568 -8.51 9.67 24.41
CA ASP A 568 -8.70 8.24 24.16
C ASP A 568 -8.04 7.39 25.26
N TRP A 569 -6.83 7.79 25.70
CA TRP A 569 -6.12 7.15 26.81
C TRP A 569 -6.81 7.29 28.17
N VAL A 570 -7.21 8.49 28.59
CA VAL A 570 -7.86 8.66 29.89
C VAL A 570 -9.26 8.03 29.92
N GLN A 571 -9.96 8.01 28.79
CA GLN A 571 -11.27 7.37 28.65
C GLN A 571 -11.16 5.84 28.69
N ALA A 572 -10.14 5.26 28.07
CA ALA A 572 -9.89 3.82 28.08
C ALA A 572 -9.80 3.23 29.48
N GLY A 573 -9.21 3.95 30.44
CA GLY A 573 -9.14 3.51 31.84
C GLY A 573 -10.51 3.35 32.52
N HIS A 574 -11.54 4.02 32.01
CA HIS A 574 -12.92 3.97 32.53
C HIS A 574 -13.87 3.12 31.68
N LEU A 575 -13.43 2.62 30.53
CA LEU A 575 -14.24 1.82 29.63
C LEU A 575 -14.47 0.41 30.22
N ASP A 576 -15.71 -0.04 30.21
CA ASP A 576 -16.04 -1.46 30.38
C ASP A 576 -15.83 -2.17 29.04
N LEU A 577 -14.64 -2.74 28.86
CA LEU A 577 -14.23 -3.34 27.60
C LEU A 577 -15.12 -4.53 27.20
N ASP A 578 -15.57 -5.34 28.15
CA ASP A 578 -16.41 -6.52 27.86
C ASP A 578 -17.77 -6.09 27.33
N ALA A 579 -18.41 -5.14 28.01
CA ALA A 579 -19.67 -4.60 27.57
C ALA A 579 -19.53 -3.82 26.24
N ALA A 580 -18.40 -3.14 26.02
CA ALA A 580 -18.11 -2.44 24.77
C ALA A 580 -17.95 -3.41 23.59
N LEU A 581 -17.14 -4.46 23.74
CA LEU A 581 -16.95 -5.49 22.70
C LEU A 581 -18.24 -6.25 22.43
N TYR A 582 -19.03 -6.54 23.48
CA TYR A 582 -20.36 -7.11 23.29
C TYR A 582 -21.23 -6.20 22.41
N ALA A 583 -21.32 -4.92 22.74
CA ALA A 583 -22.21 -4.01 22.06
C ALA A 583 -21.78 -3.65 20.62
N LEU A 584 -20.47 -3.55 20.37
CA LEU A 584 -19.91 -3.21 19.06
C LEU A 584 -19.76 -4.42 18.13
N VAL A 585 -19.48 -5.60 18.70
CA VAL A 585 -19.10 -6.79 17.92
C VAL A 585 -20.04 -7.96 18.18
N HIS A 586 -20.16 -8.46 19.41
CA HIS A 586 -20.76 -9.79 19.66
C HIS A 586 -22.30 -9.83 19.64
N ARG A 587 -22.97 -8.73 20.01
CA ARG A 587 -24.44 -8.64 20.07
C ARG A 587 -25.12 -9.08 18.78
N TRP A 588 -24.49 -8.80 17.63
CA TRP A 588 -25.03 -9.11 16.32
C TRP A 588 -24.95 -10.58 15.93
N TYR A 589 -24.33 -11.40 16.79
CA TYR A 589 -24.08 -12.80 16.54
C TYR A 589 -24.57 -13.72 17.68
N GLU A 590 -25.16 -13.16 18.73
CA GLU A 590 -25.82 -13.88 19.81
C GLU A 590 -27.32 -13.56 19.77
N GLU A 591 -28.18 -14.55 19.53
CA GLU A 591 -29.63 -14.39 19.47
C GLU A 591 -30.18 -13.95 20.84
N SER A 592 -30.30 -12.65 21.10
CA SER A 592 -31.14 -12.08 22.16
C SER A 592 -31.39 -10.57 21.95
N ASP A 593 -32.67 -10.23 21.78
CA ASP A 593 -33.32 -8.92 21.83
C ASP A 593 -32.76 -7.75 20.95
N PRO A 594 -33.39 -7.47 19.78
CA PRO A 594 -32.93 -6.45 18.84
C PRO A 594 -33.21 -4.98 19.25
N ALA A 595 -33.71 -4.68 20.46
CA ALA A 595 -34.25 -3.35 20.78
C ALA A 595 -33.48 -2.48 21.82
N ALA A 596 -32.24 -2.81 22.21
CA ALA A 596 -31.45 -1.96 23.12
C ALA A 596 -30.45 -1.04 22.40
N VAL A 597 -30.29 0.17 22.94
CA VAL A 597 -29.41 1.26 22.47
C VAL A 597 -27.95 1.01 22.92
N VAL A 598 -26.93 1.35 22.10
CA VAL A 598 -25.51 1.19 22.50
C VAL A 598 -24.85 2.55 22.79
N LYS A 599 -24.54 2.79 24.07
CA LYS A 599 -23.53 3.76 24.53
C LYS A 599 -22.22 3.00 24.76
N LEU A 600 -21.05 3.65 24.76
CA LEU A 600 -19.84 2.99 25.25
C LEU A 600 -20.00 2.81 26.78
N PRO A 601 -20.10 1.58 27.28
CA PRO A 601 -20.38 1.33 28.68
C PRO A 601 -19.18 1.73 29.54
N SER A 602 -19.42 2.55 30.55
CA SER A 602 -18.39 2.95 31.51
C SER A 602 -18.45 2.08 32.77
N ARG A 603 -17.30 1.76 33.37
CA ARG A 603 -17.25 1.07 34.66
C ARG A 603 -17.93 1.91 35.76
N PRO A 604 -18.65 1.32 36.73
CA PRO A 604 -19.15 2.05 37.90
C PRO A 604 -18.00 2.42 38.85
N ALA A 605 -18.10 3.58 39.52
CA ALA A 605 -17.12 3.98 40.55
C ALA A 605 -17.30 3.14 41.84
N PRO A 606 -16.23 2.83 42.60
CA PRO A 606 -16.37 2.32 43.96
C PRO A 606 -17.01 3.42 44.83
N SER A 607 -18.27 3.23 45.22
CA SER A 607 -19.04 4.22 45.97
C SER A 607 -18.51 4.41 47.40
N VAL A 608 -17.89 5.55 47.70
CA VAL A 608 -17.72 6.04 49.07
C VAL A 608 -18.07 7.52 49.13
N VAL A 609 -19.36 7.83 49.30
CA VAL A 609 -19.85 9.05 49.98
C VAL A 609 -21.24 8.76 50.59
N PRO A 610 -21.60 9.29 51.78
CA PRO A 610 -22.70 8.79 52.60
C PRO A 610 -24.09 9.18 52.08
N GLN A 611 -25.06 8.33 52.39
CA GLN A 611 -26.49 8.48 52.08
C GLN A 611 -27.07 9.81 52.57
N GLY A 612 -27.60 10.58 51.63
CA GLY A 612 -28.48 11.72 51.85
C GLY A 612 -29.39 11.89 50.65
N HIS A 613 -30.29 10.94 50.43
CA HIS A 613 -31.23 10.95 49.32
C HIS A 613 -32.41 11.90 49.64
N VAL A 614 -32.48 13.02 48.94
CA VAL A 614 -33.73 13.81 48.82
C VAL A 614 -34.38 13.37 47.51
N PRO A 615 -35.64 12.89 47.52
CA PRO A 615 -36.33 12.49 46.30
C PRO A 615 -36.67 13.72 45.42
N PRO A 616 -36.63 13.59 44.08
CA PRO A 616 -36.99 14.68 43.18
C PRO A 616 -38.51 14.97 43.21
N PRO A 617 -38.93 16.21 42.90
CA PRO A 617 -40.35 16.60 42.90
C PRO A 617 -41.15 15.87 41.79
N PRO A 618 -42.46 15.60 42.00
CA PRO A 618 -43.28 14.91 41.03
C PRO A 618 -43.60 15.84 39.84
N GLY A 619 -43.16 15.47 38.63
CA GLY A 619 -43.42 16.22 37.40
C GLY A 619 -42.41 16.01 36.27
N SER A 620 -41.21 15.50 36.56
CA SER A 620 -40.22 15.08 35.57
C SER A 620 -40.50 13.65 35.10
N GLY A 621 -41.51 13.49 34.24
CA GLY A 621 -41.64 12.29 33.43
C GLY A 621 -40.40 12.12 32.53
N PRO A 622 -40.01 10.87 32.17
CA PRO A 622 -38.88 10.65 31.29
C PRO A 622 -39.12 11.39 29.98
N ALA A 623 -38.16 12.23 29.59
CA ALA A 623 -38.15 12.84 28.26
C ALA A 623 -38.34 11.73 27.20
N PRO A 624 -39.12 11.96 26.13
CA PRO A 624 -39.33 10.96 25.10
C PRO A 624 -37.98 10.48 24.58
N ALA A 625 -37.82 9.15 24.52
CA ALA A 625 -36.58 8.50 24.12
C ALA A 625 -36.07 9.08 22.79
N GLN A 626 -35.02 9.91 22.88
CA GLN A 626 -34.27 10.37 21.71
C GLN A 626 -33.82 9.12 20.95
N ARG A 627 -34.18 9.01 19.67
CA ARG A 627 -33.69 7.94 18.80
C ARG A 627 -32.16 7.96 18.80
N THR A 628 -31.55 7.01 19.49
CA THR A 628 -30.11 6.97 19.71
C THR A 628 -29.39 6.34 18.51
N LEU A 629 -28.34 7.00 18.03
CA LEU A 629 -27.57 6.62 16.85
C LEU A 629 -26.44 5.62 17.20
N PRO A 630 -25.93 4.82 16.23
CA PRO A 630 -24.84 3.88 16.44
C PRO A 630 -23.53 4.57 16.85
N VAL A 631 -22.63 3.83 17.52
CA VAL A 631 -21.31 4.33 17.91
C VAL A 631 -20.46 4.61 16.65
N PRO A 632 -19.98 5.85 16.45
CA PRO A 632 -19.17 6.21 15.29
C PRO A 632 -17.80 5.53 15.27
N ARG A 633 -17.35 5.11 14.09
CA ARG A 633 -16.09 4.36 13.88
C ARG A 633 -14.82 5.11 14.34
N HIS A 634 -14.81 6.43 14.25
CA HIS A 634 -13.69 7.24 14.73
C HIS A 634 -13.48 7.18 16.26
N ARG A 635 -14.47 6.66 17.01
CA ARG A 635 -14.39 6.37 18.45
C ARG A 635 -13.71 5.03 18.75
N ILE A 636 -12.92 4.50 17.82
CA ILE A 636 -12.10 3.30 18.04
C ILE A 636 -11.00 3.51 19.07
N GLY A 637 -10.49 4.74 19.22
CA GLY A 637 -9.38 5.07 20.10
C GLY A 637 -9.51 4.56 21.55
N PRO A 638 -10.58 4.90 22.30
CA PRO A 638 -10.75 4.44 23.68
C PRO A 638 -10.87 2.92 23.81
N VAL A 639 -11.50 2.25 22.82
CA VAL A 639 -11.65 0.79 22.81
C VAL A 639 -10.32 0.11 22.57
N LEU A 640 -9.57 0.59 21.57
CA LEU A 640 -8.25 0.09 21.24
C LEU A 640 -7.26 0.29 22.40
N GLU A 641 -7.25 1.46 23.01
CA GLU A 641 -6.38 1.74 24.15
C GLU A 641 -6.79 0.91 25.37
N ALA A 642 -8.08 0.62 25.57
CA ALA A 642 -8.53 -0.31 26.62
C ALA A 642 -8.06 -1.76 26.36
N MET A 643 -7.98 -2.20 25.10
CA MET A 643 -7.37 -3.48 24.73
C MET A 643 -5.87 -3.51 25.03
N LEU A 644 -5.14 -2.42 24.77
CA LEU A 644 -3.71 -2.30 25.09
C LEU A 644 -3.49 -2.30 26.61
N LEU A 645 -4.31 -1.56 27.37
CA LEU A 645 -4.29 -1.54 28.83
C LEU A 645 -4.63 -2.90 29.45
N LEU A 646 -5.53 -3.69 28.84
CA LEU A 646 -5.81 -5.06 29.27
C LEU A 646 -4.54 -5.92 29.22
N GLY A 647 -3.80 -5.85 28.10
CA GLY A 647 -2.56 -6.59 27.92
C GLY A 647 -1.47 -6.18 28.91
N SER A 648 -1.33 -4.88 29.20
CA SER A 648 -0.30 -4.36 30.11
C SER A 648 -0.62 -4.61 31.60
N HIS A 649 -1.89 -4.47 32.02
CA HIS A 649 -2.26 -4.60 33.43
C HIS A 649 -2.73 -5.99 33.86
N GLN A 650 -3.43 -6.73 32.98
CA GLN A 650 -4.00 -8.05 33.31
C GLN A 650 -3.28 -9.22 32.61
N GLY A 651 -2.27 -8.92 31.78
CA GLY A 651 -1.40 -9.89 31.13
C GLY A 651 -1.88 -10.34 29.75
N SER A 652 -0.96 -10.96 29.00
CA SER A 652 -1.17 -11.33 27.59
C SER A 652 -2.29 -12.36 27.38
N THR A 653 -2.56 -13.24 28.36
CA THR A 653 -3.59 -14.27 28.24
C THR A 653 -4.99 -13.69 28.10
N GLN A 654 -5.33 -12.67 28.90
CA GLN A 654 -6.66 -12.04 28.84
C GLN A 654 -6.87 -11.34 27.50
N LEU A 655 -5.86 -10.61 27.01
CA LEU A 655 -5.93 -9.99 25.70
C LEU A 655 -6.02 -11.04 24.57
N ALA A 656 -5.29 -12.15 24.66
CA ALA A 656 -5.34 -13.22 23.66
C ALA A 656 -6.74 -13.83 23.53
N LEU A 657 -7.48 -14.00 24.63
CA LEU A 657 -8.87 -14.48 24.62
C LEU A 657 -9.78 -13.51 23.83
N LYS A 658 -9.69 -12.20 24.11
CA LYS A 658 -10.47 -11.17 23.40
C LYS A 658 -10.11 -11.10 21.91
N LEU A 659 -8.84 -11.18 21.56
CA LEU A 659 -8.44 -11.22 20.15
C LEU A 659 -8.96 -12.49 19.44
N ALA A 660 -8.99 -13.64 20.11
CA ALA A 660 -9.55 -14.87 19.55
C ALA A 660 -11.08 -14.80 19.35
N GLU A 661 -11.80 -14.10 20.24
CA GLU A 661 -13.23 -13.78 20.09
C GLU A 661 -13.46 -12.92 18.84
N LEU A 662 -12.64 -11.89 18.61
CA LEU A 662 -12.71 -11.06 17.39
C LEU A 662 -12.45 -11.87 16.11
N VAL A 663 -11.42 -12.72 16.10
CA VAL A 663 -11.15 -13.64 14.98
C VAL A 663 -12.34 -14.56 14.72
N THR A 664 -13.09 -14.94 15.77
CA THR A 664 -14.25 -15.82 15.64
C THR A 664 -15.42 -15.17 14.91
N VAL A 665 -15.60 -13.87 15.11
CA VAL A 665 -16.67 -13.09 14.49
C VAL A 665 -16.47 -12.94 12.98
N LEU A 666 -15.23 -12.78 12.52
CA LEU A 666 -14.90 -12.57 11.10
C LEU A 666 -15.24 -13.76 10.18
N ASP A 667 -15.44 -14.95 10.74
CA ASP A 667 -15.74 -16.18 10.02
C ASP A 667 -17.25 -16.47 9.92
N ARG A 668 -18.08 -15.68 10.64
CA ARG A 668 -19.54 -15.84 10.62
C ARG A 668 -20.13 -15.08 9.43
N THR A 669 -20.98 -15.76 8.65
CA THR A 669 -21.79 -15.15 7.59
C THR A 669 -23.10 -14.60 8.16
N PRO A 670 -23.59 -13.43 7.72
CA PRO A 670 -24.90 -12.91 8.11
C PRO A 670 -26.00 -13.92 7.74
N GLN A 671 -26.97 -14.13 8.63
CA GLN A 671 -28.06 -15.09 8.41
C GLN A 671 -29.22 -14.48 7.59
N ALA A 672 -29.44 -13.16 7.65
CA ALA A 672 -30.54 -12.46 6.98
C ALA A 672 -30.08 -11.20 6.20
N PRO A 673 -30.74 -10.84 5.07
CA PRO A 673 -30.44 -9.63 4.27
C PRO A 673 -30.44 -8.32 5.06
N GLU A 674 -31.38 -8.16 5.99
CA GLU A 674 -31.55 -6.94 6.79
C GLU A 674 -30.39 -6.71 7.79
N ASP A 675 -29.70 -7.78 8.19
CA ASP A 675 -28.55 -7.72 9.10
C ASP A 675 -27.24 -7.38 8.38
N HIS A 676 -27.21 -7.32 7.05
CA HIS A 676 -25.96 -7.14 6.30
C HIS A 676 -25.27 -5.81 6.64
N GLY A 677 -26.03 -4.72 6.78
CA GLY A 677 -25.48 -3.40 7.14
C GLY A 677 -24.91 -3.35 8.57
N ARG A 678 -25.57 -4.01 9.52
CA ARG A 678 -25.15 -4.04 10.93
C ARG A 678 -24.01 -5.03 11.17
N SER A 679 -24.05 -6.17 10.49
CA SER A 679 -22.98 -7.17 10.48
C SER A 679 -21.71 -6.61 9.82
N ALA A 680 -21.82 -5.80 8.77
CA ALA A 680 -20.68 -5.12 8.16
C ALA A 680 -20.00 -4.15 9.14
N ASP A 681 -20.77 -3.45 9.98
CA ASP A 681 -20.19 -2.56 11.01
C ASP A 681 -19.48 -3.36 12.11
N ALA A 682 -20.08 -4.43 12.61
CA ALA A 682 -19.46 -5.32 13.60
C ALA A 682 -18.15 -5.96 13.07
N GLN A 683 -18.15 -6.37 11.80
CA GLN A 683 -16.96 -6.89 11.12
C GLN A 683 -15.88 -5.81 10.97
N TRP A 684 -16.27 -4.58 10.64
CA TRP A 684 -15.33 -3.46 10.59
C TRP A 684 -14.65 -3.26 11.95
N TRP A 685 -15.42 -3.22 13.05
CA TRP A 685 -14.88 -3.10 14.41
C TRP A 685 -13.94 -4.25 14.75
N ALA A 686 -14.34 -5.50 14.46
CA ALA A 686 -13.51 -6.67 14.75
C ALA A 686 -12.20 -6.67 13.96
N VAL A 687 -12.21 -6.31 12.67
CA VAL A 687 -10.99 -6.19 11.85
C VAL A 687 -10.06 -5.13 12.41
N HIS A 688 -10.55 -3.91 12.63
CA HIS A 688 -9.72 -2.78 12.99
C HIS A 688 -9.16 -2.92 14.41
N LEU A 689 -9.97 -3.35 15.38
CA LEU A 689 -9.51 -3.63 16.73
C LEU A 689 -8.45 -4.74 16.75
N LEU A 690 -8.65 -5.83 16.00
CA LEU A 690 -7.69 -6.92 15.90
C LEU A 690 -6.37 -6.47 15.25
N ALA A 691 -6.46 -5.80 14.10
CA ALA A 691 -5.29 -5.36 13.33
C ALA A 691 -4.48 -4.32 14.12
N GLU A 692 -5.14 -3.25 14.59
CA GLU A 692 -4.46 -2.15 15.29
C GLU A 692 -3.89 -2.60 16.64
N THR A 693 -4.58 -3.48 17.38
CA THR A 693 -4.03 -4.01 18.64
C THR A 693 -2.75 -4.81 18.37
N LEU A 694 -2.78 -5.75 17.43
CA LEU A 694 -1.63 -6.61 17.11
C LEU A 694 -0.44 -5.84 16.52
N LEU A 695 -0.68 -4.73 15.82
CA LEU A 695 0.37 -3.85 15.31
C LEU A 695 0.98 -2.94 16.38
N ARG A 696 0.23 -2.67 17.47
CA ARG A 696 0.62 -1.74 18.54
C ARG A 696 1.09 -2.42 19.83
N VAL A 697 0.91 -3.72 20.03
CA VAL A 697 1.53 -4.42 21.18
C VAL A 697 3.07 -4.44 21.05
N PRO A 698 3.81 -4.32 22.16
CA PRO A 698 5.28 -4.26 22.12
C PRO A 698 5.93 -5.59 21.70
N ASP A 699 5.37 -6.72 22.15
CA ASP A 699 5.78 -8.08 21.76
C ASP A 699 4.55 -8.88 21.31
N VAL A 700 4.58 -9.37 20.08
CA VAL A 700 3.47 -10.12 19.48
C VAL A 700 3.57 -11.63 19.79
N ARG A 701 4.73 -12.13 20.25
CA ARG A 701 4.97 -13.57 20.49
C ARG A 701 3.93 -14.23 21.41
N PRO A 702 3.44 -13.60 22.50
CA PRO A 702 2.39 -14.19 23.34
C PRO A 702 1.08 -14.49 22.60
N TYR A 703 0.83 -13.83 21.47
CA TYR A 703 -0.39 -13.94 20.67
C TYR A 703 -0.21 -14.85 19.44
N GLN A 704 0.87 -15.64 19.38
CA GLN A 704 1.15 -16.53 18.25
C GLN A 704 0.01 -17.50 17.90
N GLU A 705 -0.73 -18.01 18.90
CA GLU A 705 -1.86 -18.92 18.67
C GLU A 705 -3.05 -18.20 18.03
N VAL A 706 -3.28 -16.93 18.40
CA VAL A 706 -4.30 -16.09 17.76
C VAL A 706 -3.93 -15.80 16.31
N LEU A 707 -2.65 -15.51 16.05
CA LEU A 707 -2.13 -15.31 14.69
C LEU A 707 -2.24 -16.58 13.84
N ARG A 708 -1.91 -17.75 14.40
CA ARG A 708 -2.08 -19.04 13.72
C ARG A 708 -3.56 -19.32 13.44
N LEU A 709 -4.45 -19.04 14.39
CA LEU A 709 -5.90 -19.17 14.21
C LEU A 709 -6.40 -18.27 13.07
N LEU A 710 -5.97 -17.01 13.03
CA LEU A 710 -6.33 -16.07 11.97
C LEU A 710 -5.82 -16.54 10.60
N ALA A 711 -4.54 -16.95 10.52
CA ALA A 711 -3.94 -17.48 9.30
C ALA A 711 -4.67 -18.73 8.78
N ASP A 712 -4.97 -19.67 9.67
CA ASP A 712 -5.69 -20.90 9.33
C ASP A 712 -7.13 -20.63 8.87
N ARG A 713 -7.79 -19.57 9.37
CA ARG A 713 -9.13 -19.16 8.89
C ARG A 713 -9.07 -18.52 7.51
N ILE A 714 -8.11 -17.62 7.27
CA ILE A 714 -7.88 -17.01 5.95
C ILE A 714 -7.66 -18.11 4.91
N SER A 715 -6.75 -19.06 5.18
CA SER A 715 -6.46 -20.15 4.26
C SER A 715 -7.64 -21.09 4.04
N ARG A 716 -8.36 -21.49 5.09
CA ARG A 716 -9.54 -22.34 4.94
C ARG A 716 -10.64 -21.68 4.13
N ARG A 717 -10.91 -20.38 4.36
CA ARG A 717 -11.94 -19.64 3.61
C ARG A 717 -11.52 -19.43 2.16
N SER A 718 -10.28 -19.01 1.92
CA SER A 718 -9.78 -18.82 0.56
C SER A 718 -9.82 -20.13 -0.27
N LEU A 719 -9.43 -21.26 0.32
CA LEU A 719 -9.51 -22.57 -0.34
C LEU A 719 -10.96 -22.98 -0.64
N ARG A 720 -11.91 -22.66 0.25
CA ARG A 720 -13.35 -22.92 0.04
C ARG A 720 -13.91 -22.08 -1.10
N GLU A 721 -13.56 -20.80 -1.16
CA GLU A 721 -14.07 -19.82 -2.13
C GLU A 721 -13.27 -19.78 -3.45
N GLY A 722 -12.18 -20.55 -3.54
CA GLY A 722 -11.36 -20.62 -4.76
C GLY A 722 -10.41 -19.45 -4.98
N GLY A 723 -10.06 -18.68 -3.95
CA GLY A 723 -9.08 -17.58 -4.02
C GLY A 723 -9.30 -16.47 -3.00
N PRO A 724 -8.49 -15.38 -3.04
CA PRO A 724 -8.57 -14.30 -2.06
C PRO A 724 -9.80 -13.39 -2.23
N ALA A 725 -10.46 -13.41 -3.39
CA ALA A 725 -11.64 -12.58 -3.67
C ALA A 725 -12.85 -12.88 -2.76
N GLY A 726 -12.99 -14.11 -2.28
CA GLY A 726 -14.09 -14.54 -1.39
C GLY A 726 -13.80 -14.41 0.12
N LEU A 727 -12.68 -13.80 0.50
CA LEU A 727 -12.29 -13.69 1.92
C LEU A 727 -13.20 -12.78 2.74
N GLY A 728 -13.93 -11.86 2.10
CA GLY A 728 -14.74 -10.86 2.81
C GLY A 728 -13.87 -10.01 3.76
N PRO A 729 -14.28 -9.79 5.02
CA PRO A 729 -13.49 -9.00 6.00
C PRO A 729 -12.07 -9.53 6.24
N LEU A 730 -11.84 -10.83 6.04
CA LEU A 730 -10.51 -11.43 6.22
C LEU A 730 -9.50 -10.97 5.16
N ALA A 731 -9.95 -10.40 4.03
CA ALA A 731 -9.08 -9.80 3.01
C ALA A 731 -8.28 -8.60 3.56
N GLU A 732 -8.73 -8.00 4.66
CA GLU A 732 -7.99 -6.95 5.34
C GLU A 732 -6.64 -7.46 5.90
N PHE A 733 -6.48 -8.76 6.14
CA PHE A 733 -5.21 -9.34 6.63
C PHE A 733 -4.31 -9.87 5.49
N GLY A 734 -4.03 -9.01 4.50
CA GLY A 734 -3.12 -9.29 3.39
C GLY A 734 -1.63 -9.28 3.79
N ALA A 735 -0.72 -9.49 2.83
CA ALA A 735 0.72 -9.60 3.08
C ALA A 735 1.33 -8.42 3.87
N TRP A 736 0.84 -7.20 3.66
CA TRP A 736 1.27 -6.00 4.40
C TRP A 736 1.10 -6.12 5.92
N PHE A 737 0.03 -6.79 6.39
CA PHE A 737 -0.26 -6.91 7.81
C PHE A 737 0.79 -7.81 8.47
N TRP A 738 0.98 -9.01 7.92
CA TRP A 738 1.92 -10.01 8.43
C TRP A 738 3.38 -9.56 8.36
N THR A 739 3.73 -8.74 7.38
CA THR A 739 5.08 -8.18 7.24
C THR A 739 5.35 -7.04 8.23
N ARG A 740 4.31 -6.30 8.66
CA ARG A 740 4.42 -5.23 9.67
C ARG A 740 4.41 -5.72 11.12
N LEU A 741 3.98 -6.96 11.38
CA LEU A 741 4.04 -7.54 12.73
C LEU A 741 5.47 -7.57 13.26
N ARG A 742 5.65 -7.18 14.52
CA ARG A 742 6.93 -7.18 15.25
C ARG A 742 7.26 -8.59 15.76
N VAL A 743 7.59 -9.48 14.83
CA VAL A 743 7.96 -10.88 15.11
C VAL A 743 9.31 -11.24 14.49
N GLY A 744 9.96 -12.26 15.04
CA GLY A 744 11.14 -12.89 14.43
C GLY A 744 10.80 -13.58 13.11
N ASP A 745 11.83 -13.84 12.30
CA ASP A 745 11.63 -14.51 11.00
C ASP A 745 11.14 -15.94 11.15
N ASP A 746 11.45 -16.62 12.24
CA ASP A 746 10.96 -17.96 12.56
C ASP A 746 9.43 -18.01 12.61
N LEU A 747 8.80 -17.13 13.40
CA LEU A 747 7.36 -17.04 13.51
C LEU A 747 6.75 -16.42 12.24
N ARG A 748 7.39 -15.42 11.63
CA ARG A 748 6.90 -14.80 10.39
C ARG A 748 6.78 -15.83 9.26
N LEU A 749 7.82 -16.64 9.04
CA LEU A 749 7.81 -17.66 7.99
C LEU A 749 6.87 -18.82 8.34
N ASP A 750 6.68 -19.18 9.62
CA ASP A 750 5.63 -20.14 10.01
C ASP A 750 4.21 -19.63 9.67
N LEU A 751 3.93 -18.34 9.92
CA LEU A 751 2.65 -17.72 9.59
C LEU A 751 2.46 -17.61 8.07
N LEU A 752 3.47 -17.18 7.33
CA LEU A 752 3.41 -17.13 5.86
C LEU A 752 3.19 -18.53 5.28
N ARG A 753 3.87 -19.57 5.78
CA ARG A 753 3.63 -20.96 5.39
C ARG A 753 2.17 -21.35 5.50
N ARG A 754 1.50 -20.93 6.58
CA ARG A 754 0.07 -21.19 6.81
C ARG A 754 -0.85 -20.41 5.88
N LEU A 755 -0.41 -19.25 5.40
CA LEU A 755 -1.17 -18.35 4.52
C LEU A 755 -0.99 -18.63 3.02
N VAL A 756 0.11 -19.27 2.60
CA VAL A 756 0.36 -19.59 1.19
C VAL A 756 -0.79 -20.35 0.51
N PRO A 757 -1.53 -21.27 1.16
CA PRO A 757 -2.74 -21.86 0.57
C PRO A 757 -3.87 -20.86 0.25
N ALA A 758 -3.86 -19.67 0.87
CA ALA A 758 -4.77 -18.57 0.56
C ALA A 758 -4.34 -17.73 -0.66
N ASP A 759 -3.12 -17.96 -1.18
CA ASP A 759 -2.72 -17.34 -2.44
C ASP A 759 -3.60 -17.91 -3.55
N GLY A 760 -4.28 -17.04 -4.30
CA GLY A 760 -5.00 -17.43 -5.51
C GLY A 760 -4.04 -17.92 -6.60
N ALA A 761 -4.61 -18.52 -7.66
CA ALA A 761 -3.78 -18.86 -8.82
C ALA A 761 -3.14 -17.58 -9.40
N PRO A 762 -1.91 -17.65 -9.95
CA PRO A 762 -1.24 -16.47 -10.50
C PRO A 762 -2.15 -15.69 -11.46
N GLY A 763 -2.36 -14.40 -11.20
CA GLY A 763 -3.18 -13.52 -12.02
C GLY A 763 -4.69 -13.47 -11.72
N THR A 764 -5.21 -14.26 -10.77
CA THR A 764 -6.67 -14.27 -10.48
C THR A 764 -7.18 -13.07 -9.69
N ALA A 765 -6.31 -12.32 -9.01
CA ALA A 765 -6.67 -11.13 -8.22
C ALA A 765 -5.67 -9.99 -8.48
N PRO A 766 -5.91 -9.16 -9.52
CA PRO A 766 -5.05 -8.02 -9.83
C PRO A 766 -4.99 -7.05 -8.64
N GLY A 767 -3.78 -6.77 -8.15
CA GLY A 767 -3.55 -5.89 -6.99
C GLY A 767 -3.49 -6.58 -5.63
N TRP A 768 -3.77 -7.89 -5.55
CA TRP A 768 -3.49 -8.69 -4.34
C TRP A 768 -2.03 -9.11 -4.30
N GLU A 769 -1.33 -8.76 -3.23
CA GLU A 769 0.02 -9.25 -2.99
C GLU A 769 -0.01 -10.65 -2.36
N ARG A 770 0.62 -11.62 -3.02
CA ARG A 770 0.66 -13.01 -2.52
C ARG A 770 1.56 -13.14 -1.30
N TYR A 771 1.19 -14.03 -0.39
CA TYR A 771 1.98 -14.37 0.79
C TYR A 771 3.31 -15.03 0.40
N LEU A 772 3.33 -15.80 -0.69
CA LEU A 772 4.58 -16.34 -1.25
C LEU A 772 5.52 -15.23 -1.75
N ASP A 773 5.00 -14.15 -2.34
CA ASP A 773 5.81 -13.01 -2.79
C ASP A 773 6.38 -12.24 -1.57
N ALA A 774 5.66 -12.21 -0.44
CA ALA A 774 6.19 -11.69 0.82
C ALA A 774 7.34 -12.55 1.38
N ALA A 775 7.24 -13.88 1.28
CA ALA A 775 8.33 -14.79 1.65
C ALA A 775 9.56 -14.62 0.74
N ASP A 776 9.36 -14.43 -0.58
CA ASP A 776 10.43 -14.16 -1.55
C ASP A 776 11.16 -12.84 -1.25
N ARG A 777 10.43 -11.76 -0.95
CA ARG A 777 11.04 -10.50 -0.54
C ARG A 777 11.87 -10.64 0.74
N ARG A 778 11.37 -11.40 1.73
CA ARG A 778 12.13 -11.63 2.96
C ARG A 778 13.37 -12.49 2.73
N LEU A 779 13.27 -13.52 1.88
CA LEU A 779 14.40 -14.33 1.43
C LEU A 779 15.45 -13.48 0.71
N THR A 780 15.02 -12.53 -0.12
CA THR A 780 15.93 -11.60 -0.82
C THR A 780 16.67 -10.67 0.16
N ALA A 781 15.98 -10.20 1.20
CA ALA A 781 16.57 -9.33 2.22
C ALA A 781 17.54 -10.06 3.16
N GLU A 782 17.18 -11.28 3.61
CA GLU A 782 17.92 -12.03 4.64
C GLU A 782 18.09 -13.51 4.23
N PRO A 783 18.84 -13.82 3.15
CA PRO A 783 18.87 -15.17 2.58
C PRO A 783 19.37 -16.23 3.57
N ARG A 784 20.42 -15.92 4.34
CA ARG A 784 21.04 -16.86 5.29
C ARG A 784 20.11 -17.28 6.42
N ALA A 785 19.29 -16.35 6.92
CA ALA A 785 18.34 -16.64 7.99
C ALA A 785 17.10 -17.37 7.49
N VAL A 786 16.63 -17.06 6.27
CA VAL A 786 15.35 -17.54 5.74
C VAL A 786 15.46 -18.91 5.05
N GLN A 787 16.59 -19.24 4.41
CA GLN A 787 16.77 -20.52 3.71
C GLN A 787 16.51 -21.76 4.61
N PRO A 788 17.06 -21.85 5.85
CA PRO A 788 16.74 -22.96 6.76
C PRO A 788 15.27 -23.00 7.17
N LEU A 789 14.61 -21.84 7.30
CA LEU A 789 13.20 -21.75 7.67
C LEU A 789 12.29 -22.25 6.53
N LEU A 790 12.63 -21.96 5.27
CA LEU A 790 11.91 -22.49 4.10
C LEU A 790 12.10 -24.01 3.94
N CYS A 791 13.25 -24.57 4.32
CA CYS A 791 13.45 -26.02 4.32
C CYS A 791 12.46 -26.74 5.26
N ARG A 792 12.02 -26.08 6.36
CA ARG A 792 10.97 -26.61 7.26
C ARG A 792 9.59 -26.72 6.61
N TRP A 793 9.39 -26.12 5.43
CA TRP A 793 8.13 -26.21 4.69
C TRP A 793 8.04 -27.49 3.85
N PHE A 794 9.12 -28.25 3.70
CA PHE A 794 9.16 -29.44 2.84
C PHE A 794 8.20 -30.56 3.25
N THR A 795 7.74 -30.57 4.50
CA THR A 795 6.74 -31.53 5.01
C THR A 795 5.30 -31.06 4.83
N ASP A 796 5.07 -29.85 4.31
CA ASP A 796 3.75 -29.23 4.21
C ASP A 796 3.08 -29.53 2.87
N GLU A 797 2.28 -30.60 2.84
CA GLU A 797 1.60 -31.06 1.63
C GLU A 797 0.20 -30.43 1.43
N ARG A 798 -0.11 -29.31 2.11
CA ARG A 798 -1.36 -28.59 1.86
C ARG A 798 -1.43 -28.10 0.41
N PRO A 799 -2.55 -28.34 -0.30
CA PRO A 799 -2.67 -28.01 -1.71
C PRO A 799 -2.80 -26.49 -1.93
N LEU A 800 -2.23 -26.01 -3.04
CA LEU A 800 -2.38 -24.65 -3.54
C LEU A 800 -3.44 -24.62 -4.65
N PRO A 801 -4.19 -23.52 -4.81
CA PRO A 801 -5.19 -23.42 -5.87
C PRO A 801 -4.54 -23.37 -7.26
N VAL A 802 -5.21 -23.98 -8.23
CA VAL A 802 -4.77 -24.10 -9.63
C VAL A 802 -5.73 -23.31 -10.51
N ALA A 803 -5.21 -22.66 -11.55
CA ALA A 803 -6.05 -21.91 -12.49
C ALA A 803 -7.12 -22.82 -13.13
N PRO A 804 -8.39 -22.38 -13.19
CA PRO A 804 -9.44 -23.13 -13.85
C PRO A 804 -9.12 -23.27 -15.35
N GLY A 805 -9.21 -24.49 -15.89
CA GLY A 805 -8.94 -24.81 -17.30
C GLY A 805 -7.55 -25.36 -17.60
N THR A 806 -6.64 -25.42 -16.61
CA THR A 806 -5.37 -26.12 -16.78
C THR A 806 -5.63 -27.64 -16.80
N THR A 807 -5.60 -28.25 -17.98
CA THR A 807 -5.63 -29.71 -18.19
C THR A 807 -4.31 -30.37 -17.78
N ALA A 808 -3.75 -29.96 -16.64
CA ALA A 808 -2.68 -30.72 -16.01
C ALA A 808 -3.24 -32.11 -15.67
N ARG A 809 -2.51 -33.17 -16.06
CA ARG A 809 -2.85 -34.55 -15.69
C ARG A 809 -3.25 -34.61 -14.20
N PRO A 810 -4.25 -35.42 -13.80
CA PRO A 810 -4.82 -35.41 -12.44
C PRO A 810 -3.86 -35.74 -11.27
N THR A 811 -2.56 -35.86 -11.49
CA THR A 811 -1.65 -36.59 -10.59
C THR A 811 -0.76 -35.74 -9.69
N VAL A 812 -0.57 -34.43 -9.90
CA VAL A 812 0.25 -33.61 -8.97
C VAL A 812 -0.33 -32.20 -8.82
N ARG A 813 -1.14 -31.97 -7.78
CA ARG A 813 -1.52 -30.61 -7.37
C ARG A 813 -0.30 -29.90 -6.74
N PRO A 814 -0.07 -28.59 -7.00
CA PRO A 814 0.98 -27.85 -6.34
C PRO A 814 0.71 -27.80 -4.82
N THR A 815 1.76 -27.95 -4.02
CA THR A 815 1.70 -27.92 -2.55
C THR A 815 2.62 -26.84 -1.99
N VAL A 816 2.41 -26.44 -0.73
CA VAL A 816 3.29 -25.50 -0.02
C VAL A 816 4.75 -25.97 -0.07
N ALA A 817 5.00 -27.27 0.14
CA ALA A 817 6.32 -27.87 0.06
C ALA A 817 6.97 -27.72 -1.33
N ARG A 818 6.22 -27.97 -2.42
CA ARG A 818 6.72 -27.77 -3.79
C ARG A 818 6.96 -26.29 -4.10
N ALA A 819 6.13 -25.38 -3.58
CA ALA A 819 6.34 -23.94 -3.75
C ALA A 819 7.61 -23.45 -3.03
N ALA A 820 7.88 -23.91 -1.80
CA ALA A 820 9.12 -23.61 -1.08
C ALA A 820 10.35 -24.14 -1.83
N GLN A 821 10.28 -25.38 -2.32
CA GLN A 821 11.35 -25.99 -3.10
C GLN A 821 11.64 -25.19 -4.38
N ALA A 822 10.59 -24.81 -5.12
CA ALA A 822 10.71 -23.99 -6.33
C ALA A 822 11.28 -22.60 -6.03
N LEU A 823 10.86 -21.97 -4.93
CA LEU A 823 11.37 -20.66 -4.50
C LEU A 823 12.87 -20.72 -4.16
N LEU A 824 13.30 -21.71 -3.38
CA LEU A 824 14.71 -21.91 -3.05
C LEU A 824 15.57 -22.18 -4.30
N TYR A 825 15.06 -22.98 -5.25
CA TYR A 825 15.74 -23.23 -6.52
C TYR A 825 15.83 -21.97 -7.40
N ALA A 826 14.75 -21.21 -7.52
CA ALA A 826 14.69 -19.98 -8.32
C ALA A 826 15.61 -18.88 -7.74
N ARG A 827 15.77 -18.85 -6.40
CA ARG A 827 16.60 -17.87 -5.68
C ARG A 827 17.94 -18.44 -5.18
N ARG A 828 18.38 -19.58 -5.73
CA ARG A 828 19.59 -20.30 -5.29
C ARG A 828 20.87 -19.45 -5.28
N ALA A 829 20.97 -18.48 -6.18
CA ALA A 829 22.14 -17.63 -6.35
C ALA A 829 22.36 -16.61 -5.21
N LEU A 830 21.36 -16.36 -4.36
CA LEU A 830 21.47 -15.33 -3.29
C LEU A 830 22.52 -15.67 -2.24
N ALA A 831 22.54 -16.92 -1.78
CA ALA A 831 23.51 -17.42 -0.79
C ALA A 831 23.63 -18.95 -0.95
N VAL A 832 24.26 -19.39 -2.04
CA VAL A 832 24.31 -20.81 -2.42
C VAL A 832 25.05 -21.67 -1.39
N ASP A 833 26.13 -21.15 -0.79
CA ASP A 833 26.91 -21.89 0.21
C ASP A 833 26.11 -22.11 1.50
N ASP A 834 25.33 -21.12 1.95
CA ASP A 834 24.42 -21.23 3.09
C ASP A 834 23.22 -22.14 2.76
N LEU A 835 22.72 -22.09 1.51
CA LEU A 835 21.65 -22.97 1.04
C LEU A 835 22.07 -24.44 1.11
N THR A 836 23.27 -24.77 0.64
CA THR A 836 23.78 -26.15 0.73
C THR A 836 23.86 -26.63 2.18
N GLU A 837 24.30 -25.78 3.12
CA GLU A 837 24.33 -26.10 4.55
C GLU A 837 22.94 -26.34 5.16
N ALA A 838 21.96 -25.53 4.75
CA ALA A 838 20.57 -25.67 5.18
C ALA A 838 19.93 -26.96 4.65
N LEU A 839 20.16 -27.28 3.37
CA LEU A 839 19.63 -28.48 2.72
C LEU A 839 20.22 -29.75 3.33
N VAL A 840 21.54 -29.83 3.50
CA VAL A 840 22.18 -31.02 4.08
C VAL A 840 21.85 -31.21 5.56
N ALA A 841 21.44 -30.14 6.26
CA ALA A 841 20.93 -30.23 7.64
C ALA A 841 19.46 -30.68 7.72
N THR A 842 18.76 -30.75 6.58
CA THR A 842 17.34 -31.08 6.51
C THR A 842 17.15 -32.50 5.96
N PRO A 843 16.88 -33.52 6.80
CA PRO A 843 16.70 -34.90 6.35
C PRO A 843 15.34 -35.08 5.64
N HIS A 844 15.27 -34.67 4.37
CA HIS A 844 14.04 -34.72 3.58
C HIS A 844 14.33 -34.97 2.09
N VAL A 845 13.49 -35.78 1.42
CA VAL A 845 13.66 -36.15 0.00
C VAL A 845 13.78 -34.93 -0.92
N ARG A 846 13.00 -33.87 -0.66
CA ARG A 846 13.06 -32.60 -1.41
C ARG A 846 14.39 -31.84 -1.26
N ALA A 847 15.04 -31.97 -0.10
CA ALA A 847 16.34 -31.37 0.12
C ALA A 847 17.41 -32.12 -0.70
N GLU A 848 17.33 -33.45 -0.72
CA GLU A 848 18.14 -34.31 -1.59
C GLU A 848 17.93 -34.02 -3.09
N GLU A 849 16.67 -33.85 -3.51
CA GLU A 849 16.33 -33.44 -4.89
C GLU A 849 17.00 -32.10 -5.26
N LEU A 850 16.94 -31.10 -4.37
CA LEU A 850 17.59 -29.80 -4.60
C LEU A 850 19.12 -29.91 -4.61
N LEU A 851 19.72 -30.66 -3.69
CA LEU A 851 21.17 -30.88 -3.68
C LEU A 851 21.65 -31.59 -4.95
N ALA A 852 20.86 -32.53 -5.47
CA ALA A 852 21.14 -33.17 -6.75
C ALA A 852 21.06 -32.17 -7.93
N GLN A 853 20.03 -31.32 -7.96
CA GLN A 853 19.91 -30.27 -8.98
C GLN A 853 21.05 -29.24 -8.90
N LEU A 854 21.45 -28.84 -7.69
CA LEU A 854 22.60 -27.94 -7.49
C LEU A 854 23.93 -28.58 -7.91
N ALA A 855 24.05 -29.91 -7.88
CA ALA A 855 25.24 -30.59 -8.40
C ALA A 855 25.42 -30.39 -9.91
N GLU A 856 24.32 -30.23 -10.65
CA GLU A 856 24.31 -30.01 -12.10
C GLU A 856 24.42 -28.52 -12.43
N ASP A 857 23.63 -27.68 -11.76
CA ASP A 857 23.50 -26.25 -12.08
C ASP A 857 24.57 -25.37 -11.44
N GLU A 858 25.05 -25.71 -10.23
CA GLU A 858 26.01 -24.93 -9.42
C GLU A 858 27.19 -25.79 -8.91
N PRO A 859 27.91 -26.52 -9.79
CA PRO A 859 28.88 -27.56 -9.39
C PRO A 859 30.01 -27.02 -8.52
N SER A 860 30.49 -25.80 -8.77
CA SER A 860 31.58 -25.20 -7.99
C SER A 860 31.15 -24.87 -6.55
N ALA A 861 29.90 -24.48 -6.33
CA ALA A 861 29.38 -24.25 -4.98
C ALA A 861 29.27 -25.57 -4.20
N LEU A 862 28.76 -26.61 -4.85
CA LEU A 862 28.66 -27.92 -4.21
C LEU A 862 30.03 -28.55 -3.94
N CYS A 863 31.05 -28.30 -4.78
CA CYS A 863 32.43 -28.74 -4.49
C CYS A 863 32.99 -28.09 -3.21
N ARG A 864 32.77 -26.78 -3.01
CA ARG A 864 33.14 -26.10 -1.76
C ARG A 864 32.37 -26.64 -0.56
N ALA A 865 31.10 -26.97 -0.73
CA ALA A 865 30.29 -27.57 0.33
C ALA A 865 30.79 -28.97 0.71
N VAL A 866 31.06 -29.84 -0.27
CA VAL A 866 31.63 -31.18 -0.07
C VAL A 866 32.98 -31.12 0.65
N ASP A 867 33.86 -30.19 0.27
CA ASP A 867 35.14 -29.98 0.94
C ASP A 867 34.96 -29.57 2.41
N ARG A 868 34.08 -28.60 2.70
CA ARG A 868 33.73 -28.22 4.08
C ARG A 868 33.17 -29.39 4.88
N TRP A 869 32.26 -30.17 4.29
CA TRP A 869 31.60 -31.29 4.97
C TRP A 869 32.56 -32.46 5.26
N ALA A 870 33.52 -32.72 4.38
CA ALA A 870 34.53 -33.76 4.58
C ALA A 870 35.45 -33.46 5.77
N HIS A 871 35.71 -32.18 6.03
CA HIS A 871 36.52 -31.71 7.15
C HIS A 871 35.73 -31.53 8.46
N ASP A 872 34.40 -31.68 8.45
CA ASP A 872 33.54 -31.51 9.62
C ASP A 872 33.68 -32.68 10.62
N ASP A 873 33.54 -32.39 11.91
CA ASP A 873 33.64 -33.38 12.98
C ASP A 873 32.39 -34.27 13.07
N ARG A 874 31.24 -33.84 12.54
CA ARG A 874 30.00 -34.60 12.56
C ARG A 874 29.99 -35.69 11.48
N PRO A 875 29.72 -36.96 11.83
CA PRO A 875 29.73 -38.07 10.88
C PRO A 875 28.70 -37.91 9.75
N GLU A 876 27.57 -37.28 10.04
CA GLU A 876 26.48 -37.07 9.06
C GLU A 876 26.89 -36.11 7.93
N ARG A 877 27.72 -35.10 8.25
CA ARG A 877 28.31 -34.20 7.25
C ARG A 877 29.28 -34.94 6.35
N ARG A 878 30.14 -35.79 6.92
CA ARG A 878 31.09 -36.59 6.13
C ARG A 878 30.38 -37.61 5.24
N ALA A 879 29.31 -38.23 5.72
CA ALA A 879 28.46 -39.08 4.90
C ALA A 879 27.85 -38.31 3.71
N ALA A 880 27.40 -37.07 3.92
CA ALA A 880 26.92 -36.22 2.83
C ALA A 880 28.04 -35.86 1.83
N ALA A 881 29.25 -35.56 2.29
CA ALA A 881 30.41 -35.35 1.42
C ALA A 881 30.68 -36.57 0.52
N ALA A 882 30.64 -37.77 1.10
CA ALA A 882 30.81 -39.02 0.37
C ALA A 882 29.66 -39.31 -0.61
N ALA A 883 28.43 -38.92 -0.28
CA ALA A 883 27.26 -39.12 -1.14
C ALA A 883 27.20 -38.15 -2.33
N HIS A 884 27.51 -36.86 -2.11
CA HIS A 884 27.38 -35.82 -3.13
C HIS A 884 28.67 -35.57 -3.92
N GLY A 885 29.85 -35.85 -3.35
CA GLY A 885 31.14 -35.69 -4.04
C GLY A 885 31.20 -36.42 -5.38
N PRO A 886 30.93 -37.74 -5.45
CA PRO A 886 30.95 -38.48 -6.71
C PRO A 886 29.93 -37.98 -7.74
N ARG A 887 28.79 -37.42 -7.29
CA ARG A 887 27.74 -36.87 -8.18
C ARG A 887 28.21 -35.58 -8.84
N VAL A 888 28.71 -34.62 -8.06
CA VAL A 888 29.21 -33.34 -8.61
C VAL A 888 30.44 -33.53 -9.50
N ALA A 889 31.28 -34.55 -9.20
CA ALA A 889 32.45 -34.90 -10.00
C ALA A 889 32.13 -35.25 -11.47
N LEU A 890 30.89 -35.59 -11.81
CA LEU A 890 30.46 -35.83 -13.19
C LEU A 890 30.37 -34.55 -14.02
N GLY A 891 30.09 -33.41 -13.39
CA GLY A 891 29.82 -32.13 -14.03
C GLY A 891 30.97 -31.10 -13.94
N ILE A 892 32.01 -31.37 -13.15
CA ILE A 892 33.11 -30.41 -12.95
C ILE A 892 33.95 -30.20 -14.21
N ARG A 893 34.27 -28.94 -14.51
CA ARG A 893 35.09 -28.56 -15.68
C ARG A 893 36.37 -27.83 -15.28
N THR A 894 36.43 -27.24 -14.09
CA THR A 894 37.57 -26.43 -13.65
C THR A 894 38.60 -27.25 -12.88
N PRO A 895 39.90 -26.87 -12.92
CA PRO A 895 40.92 -27.48 -12.08
C PRO A 895 40.68 -27.23 -10.57
N ALA A 896 40.22 -26.04 -10.20
CA ALA A 896 39.98 -25.69 -8.79
C ALA A 896 38.91 -26.58 -8.13
N ASP A 897 37.83 -26.89 -8.84
CA ASP A 897 36.78 -27.80 -8.35
C ASP A 897 37.33 -29.23 -8.14
N ARG A 898 38.24 -29.68 -9.02
CA ARG A 898 38.93 -30.97 -8.85
C ARG A 898 39.82 -30.98 -7.62
N ASP A 899 40.53 -29.88 -7.37
CA ASP A 899 41.40 -29.75 -6.20
C ASP A 899 40.58 -29.82 -4.89
N LEU A 900 39.42 -29.13 -4.82
CA LEU A 900 38.51 -29.22 -3.67
C LEU A 900 38.02 -30.65 -3.43
N LEU A 901 37.57 -31.37 -4.47
CA LEU A 901 37.14 -32.76 -4.31
C LEU A 901 38.29 -33.70 -3.94
N ARG A 902 39.52 -33.41 -4.39
CA ARG A 902 40.73 -34.13 -3.99
C ARG A 902 40.99 -33.94 -2.50
N TYR A 903 40.97 -32.71 -2.01
CA TYR A 903 41.16 -32.42 -0.58
C TYR A 903 40.07 -33.08 0.27
N ALA A 904 38.81 -33.00 -0.15
CA ALA A 904 37.70 -33.69 0.50
C ALA A 904 37.90 -35.21 0.58
N ALA A 905 38.30 -35.85 -0.52
CA ALA A 905 38.53 -37.29 -0.55
C ALA A 905 39.70 -37.72 0.34
N LEU A 906 40.79 -36.94 0.37
CA LEU A 906 41.94 -37.20 1.24
C LEU A 906 41.57 -37.03 2.73
N ALA A 907 40.75 -36.04 3.07
CA ALA A 907 40.25 -35.84 4.43
C ALA A 907 39.42 -37.04 4.92
N LEU A 908 38.53 -37.58 4.07
CA LEU A 908 37.75 -38.78 4.37
C LEU A 908 38.64 -40.03 4.54
N LEU A 909 39.66 -40.20 3.69
CA LEU A 909 40.59 -41.35 3.79
C LEU A 909 41.53 -41.30 4.99
N ALA A 910 41.84 -40.10 5.50
CA ALA A 910 42.70 -39.93 6.66
C ALA A 910 42.05 -40.44 7.95
N ARG A 911 40.72 -40.59 7.97
CA ARG A 911 39.93 -41.02 9.13
C ARG A 911 39.59 -42.51 9.04
N PRO A 912 40.18 -43.38 9.89
CA PRO A 912 39.89 -44.81 9.86
C PRO A 912 38.45 -45.15 10.29
N GLU A 913 37.84 -44.35 11.15
CA GLU A 913 36.43 -44.49 11.57
C GLU A 913 35.42 -44.35 10.43
N ASP A 914 35.79 -43.68 9.34
CA ASP A 914 34.95 -43.46 8.16
C ASP A 914 35.17 -44.52 7.06
N ALA A 915 35.65 -45.72 7.42
CA ALA A 915 35.96 -46.80 6.47
C ALA A 915 34.82 -47.12 5.49
N ALA A 916 33.57 -46.99 5.93
CA ALA A 916 32.38 -47.18 5.07
C ALA A 916 32.23 -46.12 3.96
N LEU A 917 32.90 -44.97 4.09
CA LEU A 917 32.88 -43.86 3.13
C LEU A 917 34.09 -43.90 2.17
N HIS A 918 35.10 -44.74 2.46
CA HIS A 918 36.35 -44.78 1.69
C HIS A 918 36.15 -45.16 0.22
N GLY A 919 35.14 -45.99 -0.10
CA GLY A 919 34.80 -46.31 -1.49
C GLY A 919 34.44 -45.09 -2.33
N ALA A 920 33.66 -44.15 -1.76
CA ALA A 920 33.31 -42.90 -2.43
C ALA A 920 34.52 -41.96 -2.58
N ALA A 921 35.37 -41.89 -1.57
CA ALA A 921 36.61 -41.09 -1.63
C ALA A 921 37.59 -41.65 -2.69
N LEU A 922 37.75 -42.97 -2.76
CA LEU A 922 38.56 -43.62 -3.80
C LEU A 922 37.97 -43.39 -5.19
N ALA A 923 36.64 -43.36 -5.34
CA ALA A 923 35.98 -43.04 -6.60
C ALA A 923 36.34 -41.63 -7.11
N LEU A 924 36.46 -40.65 -6.22
CA LEU A 924 36.90 -39.29 -6.55
C LEU A 924 38.37 -39.25 -7.00
N LEU A 925 39.27 -39.87 -6.23
CA LEU A 925 40.71 -39.87 -6.51
C LEU A 925 41.07 -40.64 -7.79
N VAL A 926 40.36 -41.72 -8.13
CA VAL A 926 40.59 -42.46 -9.37
C VAL A 926 40.09 -41.71 -10.61
N ARG A 927 39.00 -40.93 -10.47
CA ARG A 927 38.51 -40.07 -11.56
C ARG A 927 39.51 -38.97 -11.88
N ASP A 928 40.12 -38.35 -10.88
CA ASP A 928 41.12 -37.31 -11.05
C ASP A 928 42.43 -37.85 -11.66
N PRO A 929 42.83 -37.42 -12.87
CA PRO A 929 44.06 -37.90 -13.51
C PRO A 929 45.33 -37.70 -12.68
N ALA A 930 45.40 -36.66 -11.84
CA ALA A 930 46.60 -36.35 -11.05
C ALA A 930 46.80 -37.31 -9.86
N THR A 931 45.73 -37.89 -9.33
CA THR A 931 45.77 -38.79 -8.16
C THR A 931 45.42 -40.24 -8.50
N ARG A 932 45.01 -40.52 -9.73
CA ARG A 932 44.60 -41.85 -10.16
C ARG A 932 45.61 -42.96 -9.86
N ALA A 933 46.86 -42.80 -10.28
CA ALA A 933 47.88 -43.84 -10.19
C ALA A 933 48.12 -44.34 -8.75
N PRO A 934 48.38 -43.47 -7.73
CA PRO A 934 48.64 -43.93 -6.37
C PRO A 934 47.45 -44.59 -5.65
N TYR A 935 46.20 -44.34 -6.09
CA TYR A 935 45.00 -44.86 -5.40
C TYR A 935 44.26 -45.95 -6.18
N LEU A 936 44.67 -46.27 -7.42
CA LEU A 936 43.99 -47.23 -8.28
C LEU A 936 43.90 -48.63 -7.67
N ASP A 937 45.00 -49.17 -7.13
CA ASP A 937 45.03 -50.53 -6.57
C ASP A 937 44.05 -50.68 -5.40
N ARG A 938 43.99 -49.66 -4.53
CA ARG A 938 43.04 -49.62 -3.40
C ARG A 938 41.59 -49.57 -3.89
N ALA A 939 41.31 -48.80 -4.93
CA ALA A 939 39.97 -48.70 -5.53
C ALA A 939 39.54 -50.01 -6.22
N LEU A 940 40.45 -50.68 -6.93
CA LEU A 940 40.19 -51.98 -7.56
C LEU A 940 39.94 -53.06 -6.50
N ALA A 941 40.68 -53.05 -5.39
CA ALA A 941 40.43 -53.95 -4.25
C ALA A 941 39.04 -53.70 -3.63
N ALA A 942 38.66 -52.45 -3.37
CA ALA A 942 37.34 -52.09 -2.85
C ALA A 942 36.21 -52.50 -3.81
N TYR A 943 36.39 -52.27 -5.11
CA TYR A 943 35.41 -52.63 -6.14
C TYR A 943 35.20 -54.15 -6.26
N THR A 944 36.30 -54.92 -6.26
CA THR A 944 36.24 -56.39 -6.34
C THR A 944 35.69 -57.04 -5.07
N ALA A 945 35.86 -56.39 -3.91
CA ALA A 945 35.21 -56.75 -2.65
C ALA A 945 33.71 -56.44 -2.62
N GLY A 946 33.19 -55.72 -3.63
CA GLY A 946 31.78 -55.43 -3.79
C GLY A 946 31.28 -54.20 -3.04
N ASP A 947 32.16 -53.25 -2.71
CA ASP A 947 31.78 -51.98 -2.12
C ASP A 947 30.83 -51.21 -3.05
N ARG A 948 29.63 -50.90 -2.54
CA ARG A 948 28.58 -50.20 -3.29
C ARG A 948 28.89 -48.72 -3.50
N ALA A 949 29.73 -48.12 -2.65
CA ALA A 949 30.14 -46.72 -2.76
C ALA A 949 31.16 -46.51 -3.90
N MET A 950 31.68 -47.58 -4.51
CA MET A 950 32.60 -47.52 -5.64
C MET A 950 31.88 -47.85 -6.97
N PRO A 951 31.37 -46.84 -7.70
CA PRO A 951 30.61 -47.08 -8.94
C PRO A 951 31.52 -47.49 -10.10
N THR A 952 30.99 -48.33 -11.00
CA THR A 952 31.73 -48.80 -12.19
C THR A 952 32.18 -47.63 -13.09
N SER A 953 31.36 -46.58 -13.18
CA SER A 953 31.67 -45.38 -13.94
C SER A 953 32.90 -44.60 -13.44
N ALA A 954 33.29 -44.74 -12.16
CA ALA A 954 34.52 -44.14 -11.65
C ALA A 954 35.76 -44.88 -12.14
N LEU A 955 35.72 -46.21 -12.21
CA LEU A 955 36.79 -47.02 -12.80
C LEU A 955 36.89 -46.84 -14.31
N ALA A 956 35.76 -46.62 -14.99
CA ALA A 956 35.76 -46.37 -16.42
C ALA A 956 36.62 -45.16 -16.81
N ALA A 957 36.70 -44.13 -15.96
CA ALA A 957 37.59 -42.98 -16.17
C ALA A 957 39.08 -43.36 -16.20
N ALA A 958 39.47 -44.47 -15.59
CA ALA A 958 40.85 -44.98 -15.58
C ALA A 958 41.18 -45.87 -16.79
N LEU A 959 40.18 -46.38 -17.54
CA LEU A 959 40.38 -47.31 -18.66
C LEU A 959 41.34 -46.80 -19.74
N THR A 960 41.40 -45.49 -19.96
CA THR A 960 42.30 -44.87 -20.96
C THR A 960 43.76 -44.89 -20.55
N THR A 961 44.03 -44.97 -19.25
CA THR A 961 45.38 -44.91 -18.67
C THR A 961 45.86 -46.24 -18.11
N HIS A 962 44.97 -47.05 -17.56
CA HIS A 962 45.26 -48.33 -16.90
C HIS A 962 44.26 -49.40 -17.35
N PRO A 963 44.21 -49.76 -18.65
CA PRO A 963 43.16 -50.63 -19.15
C PRO A 963 43.23 -52.06 -18.60
N GLU A 964 44.43 -52.64 -18.46
CA GLU A 964 44.59 -54.04 -18.03
C GLU A 964 44.09 -54.28 -16.59
N PRO A 965 44.50 -53.50 -15.56
CA PRO A 965 44.01 -53.69 -14.19
C PRO A 965 42.50 -53.47 -14.05
N VAL A 966 41.95 -52.47 -14.75
CA VAL A 966 40.51 -52.16 -14.69
C VAL A 966 39.68 -53.26 -15.35
N ILE A 967 40.07 -53.72 -16.55
CA ILE A 967 39.38 -54.82 -17.24
C ILE A 967 39.44 -56.11 -16.40
N ALA A 968 40.56 -56.39 -15.73
CA ALA A 968 40.67 -57.55 -14.85
C ALA A 968 39.69 -57.47 -13.67
N ALA A 969 39.52 -56.30 -13.05
CA ALA A 969 38.55 -56.10 -11.96
C ALA A 969 37.09 -56.22 -12.43
N LEU A 970 36.75 -55.62 -13.59
CA LEU A 970 35.41 -55.77 -14.19
C LEU A 970 35.11 -57.23 -14.51
N ARG A 971 36.09 -57.98 -15.05
CA ARG A 971 35.96 -59.41 -15.32
C ARG A 971 35.73 -60.22 -14.05
N ALA A 972 36.50 -59.95 -12.99
CA ALA A 972 36.31 -60.61 -11.69
C ALA A 972 34.90 -60.38 -11.14
N ARG A 973 34.37 -59.15 -11.25
CA ARG A 973 33.02 -58.81 -10.80
C ARG A 973 31.92 -59.47 -11.65
N LEU A 974 32.09 -59.50 -12.97
CA LEU A 974 31.16 -60.19 -13.88
C LEU A 974 31.11 -61.71 -13.64
N ARG A 975 32.23 -62.34 -13.25
CA ARG A 975 32.30 -63.77 -12.91
C ARG A 975 31.62 -64.13 -11.59
N GLN A 976 31.53 -63.18 -10.63
CA GLN A 976 30.84 -63.42 -9.35
C GLN A 976 29.31 -63.50 -9.50
N GLY A 977 28.74 -62.97 -10.59
CA GLY A 977 27.30 -62.95 -10.84
C GLY A 977 26.53 -61.97 -9.94
N GLY A 978 25.30 -61.60 -10.35
CA GLY A 978 24.37 -60.79 -9.55
C GLY A 978 23.97 -59.43 -10.16
N ALA A 979 23.19 -58.65 -9.40
CA ALA A 979 22.52 -57.42 -9.85
C ALA A 979 23.48 -56.31 -10.37
N GLY A 980 24.78 -56.39 -10.10
CA GLY A 980 25.78 -55.42 -10.56
C GLY A 980 26.27 -55.62 -12.00
N ALA A 981 25.98 -56.75 -12.64
CA ALA A 981 26.41 -57.02 -14.02
C ALA A 981 25.81 -56.03 -15.03
N ALA A 982 24.55 -55.63 -14.84
CA ALA A 982 23.88 -54.65 -15.70
C ALA A 982 24.60 -53.29 -15.72
N ASP A 983 24.98 -52.75 -14.54
CA ASP A 983 25.73 -51.49 -14.42
C ASP A 983 27.10 -51.54 -15.13
N ILE A 984 27.77 -52.70 -15.08
CA ILE A 984 29.03 -52.93 -15.78
C ILE A 984 28.82 -52.90 -17.29
N LEU A 985 27.83 -53.65 -17.80
CA LEU A 985 27.52 -53.70 -19.22
C LEU A 985 27.10 -52.33 -19.75
N ASP A 986 26.31 -51.60 -18.97
CA ASP A 986 25.87 -50.24 -19.27
C ASP A 986 27.05 -49.28 -19.38
N THR A 987 27.96 -49.31 -18.41
CA THR A 987 29.16 -48.48 -18.41
C THR A 987 30.10 -48.82 -19.57
N LEU A 988 30.25 -50.12 -19.89
CA LEU A 988 31.07 -50.57 -21.02
C LEU A 988 30.48 -50.13 -22.37
N ALA A 989 29.15 -49.98 -22.48
CA ALA A 989 28.50 -49.52 -23.71
C ALA A 989 28.89 -48.07 -24.06
N GLU A 990 29.19 -47.24 -23.06
CA GLU A 990 29.61 -45.85 -23.25
C GLU A 990 31.09 -45.69 -23.66
N VAL A 991 31.88 -46.78 -23.66
CA VAL A 991 33.31 -46.72 -24.02
C VAL A 991 33.47 -46.56 -25.54
N THR A 992 33.77 -45.35 -26.01
CA THR A 992 33.87 -45.02 -27.45
C THR A 992 35.27 -45.19 -28.05
N THR A 993 36.33 -45.21 -27.24
CA THR A 993 37.71 -45.34 -27.72
C THR A 993 37.90 -46.69 -28.45
N PRO A 994 38.28 -46.73 -29.75
CA PRO A 994 38.19 -47.95 -30.57
C PRO A 994 38.92 -49.17 -30.00
N ALA A 995 40.12 -48.99 -29.45
CA ALA A 995 40.89 -50.09 -28.85
C ALA A 995 40.24 -50.65 -27.57
N LEU A 996 39.73 -49.76 -26.71
CA LEU A 996 39.04 -50.13 -25.47
C LEU A 996 37.65 -50.70 -25.74
N ALA A 997 36.94 -50.16 -26.72
CA ALA A 997 35.64 -50.66 -27.16
C ALA A 997 35.71 -52.10 -27.65
N ARG A 998 36.78 -52.48 -28.37
CA ARG A 998 37.03 -53.89 -28.75
C ARG A 998 37.25 -54.77 -27.54
N ARG A 999 38.03 -54.31 -26.55
CA ARG A 999 38.28 -55.04 -25.32
C ARG A 999 37.02 -55.16 -24.43
N ALA A 1000 36.20 -54.11 -24.37
CA ALA A 1000 34.91 -54.10 -23.71
C ALA A 1000 33.95 -55.10 -24.38
N ALA A 1001 33.85 -55.07 -25.71
CA ALA A 1001 33.06 -56.03 -26.48
C ALA A 1001 33.51 -57.47 -26.25
N ALA A 1002 34.82 -57.73 -26.21
CA ALA A 1002 35.35 -59.05 -25.89
C ALA A 1002 34.98 -59.50 -24.47
N LEU A 1003 34.97 -58.59 -23.49
CA LEU A 1003 34.55 -58.89 -22.12
C LEU A 1003 33.05 -59.17 -22.01
N VAL A 1004 32.21 -58.41 -22.73
CA VAL A 1004 30.76 -58.66 -22.80
C VAL A 1004 30.48 -59.98 -23.51
N GLN A 1005 31.24 -60.30 -24.56
CA GLN A 1005 31.17 -61.58 -25.26
C GLN A 1005 31.55 -62.73 -24.33
N GLU A 1006 32.70 -62.66 -23.64
CA GLU A 1006 33.13 -63.64 -22.63
C GLU A 1006 32.03 -63.84 -21.59
N HIS A 1007 31.44 -62.76 -21.06
CA HIS A 1007 30.36 -62.85 -20.08
C HIS A 1007 29.09 -63.53 -20.64
N ALA A 1008 28.65 -63.18 -21.85
CA ALA A 1008 27.47 -63.77 -22.48
C ALA A 1008 27.64 -65.25 -22.81
N GLU A 1009 28.87 -65.68 -23.16
CA GLU A 1009 29.23 -67.09 -23.39
C GLU A 1009 29.20 -67.91 -22.09
N HIS A 1010 29.69 -67.35 -20.98
CA HIS A 1010 29.73 -68.06 -19.69
C HIS A 1010 28.40 -67.99 -18.91
N HIS A 1011 27.55 -66.99 -19.18
CA HIS A 1011 26.29 -66.71 -18.48
C HIS A 1011 25.13 -66.48 -19.46
N PRO A 1012 24.64 -67.54 -20.15
CA PRO A 1012 23.59 -67.43 -21.16
C PRO A 1012 22.26 -66.87 -20.60
N GLU A 1013 22.02 -66.96 -19.30
CA GLU A 1013 20.90 -66.31 -18.60
C GLU A 1013 20.95 -64.78 -18.64
N SER A 1014 22.15 -64.19 -18.84
CA SER A 1014 22.38 -62.74 -18.92
C SER A 1014 22.28 -62.20 -20.36
N ALA A 1015 21.77 -63.00 -21.29
CA ALA A 1015 21.61 -62.67 -22.72
C ALA A 1015 20.93 -61.31 -22.97
N THR A 1016 19.94 -60.94 -22.16
CA THR A 1016 19.24 -59.65 -22.24
C THR A 1016 20.17 -58.46 -22.00
N GLY A 1017 21.14 -58.59 -21.08
CA GLY A 1017 22.14 -57.55 -20.81
C GLY A 1017 23.10 -57.34 -21.96
N ALA A 1018 23.57 -58.43 -22.59
CA ALA A 1018 24.40 -58.35 -23.79
C ALA A 1018 23.65 -57.72 -24.97
N ALA A 1019 22.36 -58.03 -25.12
CA ALA A 1019 21.51 -57.41 -26.14
C ALA A 1019 21.31 -55.90 -25.88
N ALA A 1020 21.11 -55.49 -24.62
CA ALA A 1020 21.03 -54.07 -24.24
C ALA A 1020 22.35 -53.31 -24.50
N PHE A 1021 23.50 -53.95 -24.25
CA PHE A 1021 24.82 -53.40 -24.62
C PHE A 1021 24.91 -53.16 -26.13
N VAL A 1022 24.53 -54.15 -26.95
CA VAL A 1022 24.52 -54.01 -28.41
C VAL A 1022 23.59 -52.88 -28.84
N ASP A 1023 22.39 -52.78 -28.26
CA ASP A 1023 21.41 -51.74 -28.59
C ASP A 1023 21.93 -50.31 -28.34
N ARG A 1024 22.51 -50.07 -27.15
CA ARG A 1024 23.13 -48.78 -26.83
C ARG A 1024 24.31 -48.47 -27.74
N ARG A 1025 25.15 -49.47 -28.03
CA ARG A 1025 26.31 -49.29 -28.92
C ARG A 1025 25.90 -48.97 -30.35
N LEU A 1026 24.80 -49.54 -30.84
CA LEU A 1026 24.26 -49.24 -32.17
C LEU A 1026 23.86 -47.76 -32.29
N ALA A 1027 23.50 -47.08 -31.19
CA ALA A 1027 23.20 -45.65 -31.19
C ALA A 1027 24.41 -44.76 -31.55
N HIS A 1028 25.65 -45.25 -31.34
CA HIS A 1028 26.89 -44.55 -31.74
C HIS A 1028 27.16 -44.57 -33.26
N GLY A 1029 26.27 -45.17 -34.06
CA GLY A 1029 26.29 -45.07 -35.52
C GLY A 1029 27.38 -45.92 -36.21
N PRO A 1030 27.88 -45.49 -37.39
CA PRO A 1030 28.81 -46.29 -38.21
C PRO A 1030 30.11 -46.70 -37.50
N ALA A 1031 30.59 -45.89 -36.53
CA ALA A 1031 31.80 -46.17 -35.77
C ALA A 1031 31.68 -47.45 -34.91
N ALA A 1032 30.45 -47.85 -34.53
CA ALA A 1032 30.22 -49.07 -33.78
C ALA A 1032 30.44 -50.34 -34.63
N ARG A 1033 30.39 -50.24 -35.97
CA ARG A 1033 30.48 -51.41 -36.86
C ARG A 1033 31.75 -52.22 -36.64
N ALA A 1034 32.92 -51.58 -36.52
CA ALA A 1034 34.20 -52.26 -36.36
C ALA A 1034 34.30 -53.09 -35.06
N VAL A 1035 33.45 -52.81 -34.08
CA VAL A 1035 33.42 -53.49 -32.77
C VAL A 1035 32.27 -54.49 -32.71
N LEU A 1036 31.06 -54.07 -33.10
CA LEU A 1036 29.85 -54.88 -32.98
C LEU A 1036 29.77 -55.99 -34.04
N PHE A 1037 30.20 -55.73 -35.28
CA PHE A 1037 30.08 -56.73 -36.34
C PHE A 1037 30.80 -58.05 -36.02
N PRO A 1038 32.10 -58.05 -35.64
CA PRO A 1038 32.78 -59.30 -35.28
C PRO A 1038 32.22 -59.94 -33.99
N MET A 1039 31.91 -59.14 -32.97
CA MET A 1039 31.36 -59.63 -31.69
C MET A 1039 29.99 -60.31 -31.88
N VAL A 1040 29.04 -59.62 -32.51
CA VAL A 1040 27.69 -60.15 -32.74
C VAL A 1040 27.76 -61.36 -33.65
N THR A 1041 28.55 -61.32 -34.73
CA THR A 1041 28.72 -62.51 -35.60
C THR A 1041 29.28 -63.71 -34.83
N SER A 1042 30.18 -63.50 -33.87
CA SER A 1042 30.69 -64.57 -33.00
C SER A 1042 29.60 -65.12 -32.07
N LEU A 1043 28.86 -64.24 -31.39
CA LEU A 1043 27.73 -64.63 -30.52
C LEU A 1043 26.60 -65.35 -31.28
N LEU A 1044 26.43 -65.03 -32.56
CA LEU A 1044 25.48 -65.72 -33.44
C LEU A 1044 25.96 -67.11 -33.87
N ARG A 1045 27.27 -67.37 -33.93
CA ARG A 1045 27.84 -68.67 -34.33
C ARG A 1045 27.82 -69.72 -33.23
N ASP A 1046 27.78 -69.30 -31.96
CA ASP A 1046 27.74 -70.20 -30.82
C ASP A 1046 26.37 -70.92 -30.71
N PRO A 1047 26.32 -72.23 -30.39
CA PRO A 1047 25.07 -72.97 -30.19
C PRO A 1047 24.13 -72.42 -29.11
N ALA A 1048 24.55 -71.47 -28.25
CA ALA A 1048 23.72 -70.87 -27.20
C ALA A 1048 22.45 -70.14 -27.72
N HIS A 1049 21.31 -70.80 -27.62
CA HIS A 1049 19.99 -70.30 -28.04
C HIS A 1049 19.48 -69.02 -27.33
N PRO A 1050 19.75 -68.77 -26.02
CA PRO A 1050 19.23 -67.59 -25.32
C PRO A 1050 19.76 -66.24 -25.86
N VAL A 1051 21.03 -66.17 -26.28
CA VAL A 1051 21.67 -64.92 -26.76
C VAL A 1051 21.11 -64.52 -28.11
N ARG A 1052 20.96 -65.47 -29.05
CA ARG A 1052 20.35 -65.23 -30.37
C ARG A 1052 18.91 -64.73 -30.24
N ARG A 1053 18.13 -65.34 -29.33
CA ARG A 1053 16.75 -64.90 -29.04
C ARG A 1053 16.70 -63.48 -28.46
N ALA A 1054 17.63 -63.11 -27.59
CA ALA A 1054 17.68 -61.76 -27.00
C ALA A 1054 18.16 -60.68 -28.00
N LEU A 1055 19.03 -61.04 -28.96
CA LEU A 1055 19.50 -60.12 -30.01
C LEU A 1055 18.45 -59.86 -31.10
N ALA A 1056 17.57 -60.82 -31.39
CA ALA A 1056 16.51 -60.70 -32.39
C ALA A 1056 15.69 -59.38 -32.28
N PRO A 1057 15.10 -59.02 -31.13
CA PRO A 1057 14.32 -57.78 -31.02
C PRO A 1057 15.19 -56.52 -31.18
N VAL A 1058 16.44 -56.55 -30.74
CA VAL A 1058 17.38 -55.42 -30.88
C VAL A 1058 17.73 -55.20 -32.35
N LEU A 1059 18.09 -56.25 -33.08
CA LEU A 1059 18.44 -56.14 -34.50
C LEU A 1059 17.21 -55.80 -35.37
N ALA A 1060 16.03 -56.26 -34.97
CA ALA A 1060 14.77 -55.95 -35.65
C ALA A 1060 14.24 -54.54 -35.35
N ALA A 1061 14.64 -53.87 -34.27
CA ALA A 1061 14.11 -52.57 -33.86
C ALA A 1061 14.19 -51.49 -34.98
N ALA A 1062 13.25 -50.53 -34.98
CA ALA A 1062 13.16 -49.50 -36.03
C ALA A 1062 14.45 -48.66 -36.17
N GLY A 1063 15.09 -48.36 -35.04
CA GLY A 1063 16.39 -47.70 -34.94
C GLY A 1063 16.42 -46.25 -35.44
N THR A 1064 17.40 -45.49 -34.96
CA THR A 1064 17.75 -44.14 -35.46
C THR A 1064 18.39 -44.21 -36.85
N ALA A 1065 18.41 -43.10 -37.59
CA ALA A 1065 19.03 -43.04 -38.93
C ALA A 1065 20.48 -43.58 -38.96
N ALA A 1066 21.26 -43.30 -37.90
CA ALA A 1066 22.65 -43.75 -37.78
C ALA A 1066 22.81 -45.26 -37.49
N SER A 1067 21.85 -45.87 -36.79
CA SER A 1067 21.93 -47.29 -36.38
C SER A 1067 21.34 -48.27 -37.41
N ARG A 1068 20.45 -47.79 -38.29
CA ARG A 1068 19.69 -48.62 -39.25
C ARG A 1068 20.57 -49.49 -40.19
N PRO A 1069 21.65 -48.99 -40.82
CA PRO A 1069 22.42 -49.80 -41.77
C PRO A 1069 23.08 -51.01 -41.10
N LEU A 1070 23.68 -50.80 -39.93
CA LEU A 1070 24.35 -51.87 -39.17
C LEU A 1070 23.34 -52.86 -38.56
N ARG A 1071 22.18 -52.40 -38.11
CA ARG A 1071 21.08 -53.27 -37.67
C ARG A 1071 20.63 -54.19 -38.79
N ALA A 1072 20.42 -53.66 -39.99
CA ALA A 1072 20.04 -54.45 -41.16
C ALA A 1072 21.11 -55.48 -41.54
N GLU A 1073 22.38 -55.08 -41.58
CA GLU A 1073 23.50 -55.98 -41.90
C GLU A 1073 23.62 -57.14 -40.90
N LEU A 1074 23.51 -56.86 -39.60
CA LEU A 1074 23.56 -57.87 -38.55
C LEU A 1074 22.30 -58.76 -38.52
N LEU A 1075 21.14 -58.19 -38.84
CA LEU A 1075 19.89 -58.93 -38.99
C LEU A 1075 19.97 -59.92 -40.16
N ASP A 1076 20.62 -59.53 -41.27
CA ASP A 1076 20.88 -60.43 -42.39
C ASP A 1076 21.78 -61.60 -41.98
N VAL A 1077 22.81 -61.34 -41.17
CA VAL A 1077 23.69 -62.39 -40.61
C VAL A 1077 22.90 -63.33 -39.68
N LEU A 1078 22.06 -62.81 -38.79
CA LEU A 1078 21.19 -63.61 -37.92
C LEU A 1078 20.25 -64.50 -38.75
N LEU A 1079 19.55 -63.92 -39.73
CA LEU A 1079 18.63 -64.65 -40.60
C LEU A 1079 19.37 -65.72 -41.43
N ALA A 1080 20.57 -65.45 -41.93
CA ALA A 1080 21.38 -66.42 -42.67
C ALA A 1080 21.85 -67.58 -41.77
N PHE A 1081 22.19 -67.31 -40.51
CA PHE A 1081 22.58 -68.35 -39.56
C PHE A 1081 21.39 -69.24 -39.17
N GLU A 1082 20.23 -68.66 -38.88
CA GLU A 1082 19.00 -69.42 -38.60
C GLU A 1082 18.53 -70.26 -39.82
N ARG A 1083 18.90 -69.87 -41.05
CA ARG A 1083 18.67 -70.73 -42.24
C ARG A 1083 19.55 -71.99 -42.23
N GLN A 1084 20.72 -71.95 -41.60
CA GLN A 1084 21.66 -73.07 -41.57
C GLN A 1084 21.51 -73.93 -40.30
N ALA A 1085 21.12 -73.32 -39.17
CA ALA A 1085 20.88 -74.02 -37.91
C ALA A 1085 19.50 -74.71 -37.91
N SER A 1086 19.45 -76.00 -37.54
CA SER A 1086 18.19 -76.78 -37.41
C SER A 1086 17.43 -76.49 -36.10
N GLY A 1087 17.53 -75.28 -35.56
CA GLY A 1087 16.98 -74.89 -34.24
C GLY A 1087 15.50 -74.51 -34.26
N GLY A 1088 14.83 -74.67 -33.10
CA GLY A 1088 13.38 -74.44 -32.91
C GLY A 1088 12.88 -72.99 -33.09
N PRO A 1089 11.56 -72.74 -32.95
CA PRO A 1089 10.90 -71.53 -33.46
C PRO A 1089 11.18 -70.22 -32.68
N ALA A 1090 11.90 -70.24 -31.56
CA ALA A 1090 11.90 -69.12 -30.61
C ALA A 1090 12.62 -67.84 -31.08
N VAL A 1091 13.66 -67.96 -31.91
CA VAL A 1091 14.36 -66.78 -32.48
C VAL A 1091 13.49 -66.11 -33.55
N ALA A 1092 12.89 -66.92 -34.42
CA ALA A 1092 11.96 -66.43 -35.43
C ALA A 1092 10.68 -65.85 -34.79
N ASP A 1093 10.19 -66.43 -33.70
CA ASP A 1093 9.08 -65.89 -32.91
C ASP A 1093 9.41 -64.53 -32.28
N ALA A 1094 10.64 -64.36 -31.76
CA ALA A 1094 11.11 -63.08 -31.25
C ALA A 1094 11.24 -62.02 -32.35
N LEU A 1095 11.72 -62.39 -33.55
CA LEU A 1095 11.78 -61.52 -34.72
C LEU A 1095 10.38 -61.09 -35.20
N LEU A 1096 9.43 -62.03 -35.24
CA LEU A 1096 8.05 -61.77 -35.62
C LEU A 1096 7.36 -60.82 -34.63
N THR A 1097 7.54 -61.07 -33.33
CA THR A 1097 7.01 -60.20 -32.26
C THR A 1097 7.60 -58.79 -32.32
N ALA A 1098 8.91 -58.65 -32.55
CA ALA A 1098 9.57 -57.35 -32.70
C ALA A 1098 9.19 -56.63 -34.01
N GLY A 1099 8.96 -57.38 -35.08
CA GLY A 1099 8.41 -56.89 -36.33
C GLY A 1099 7.05 -56.24 -36.13
N ALA A 1100 6.13 -56.96 -35.48
CA ALA A 1100 4.76 -56.53 -35.20
C ALA A 1100 4.69 -55.31 -34.27
N ARG A 1101 5.35 -55.37 -33.11
CA ARG A 1101 5.34 -54.26 -32.12
C ARG A 1101 6.02 -52.99 -32.65
N GLY A 1102 7.01 -53.12 -33.53
CA GLY A 1102 7.71 -52.00 -34.16
C GLY A 1102 7.07 -51.47 -35.46
N SER A 1103 5.91 -51.98 -35.87
CA SER A 1103 5.27 -51.65 -37.17
C SER A 1103 4.83 -50.19 -37.31
N GLY A 1104 4.54 -49.50 -36.20
CA GLY A 1104 4.17 -48.08 -36.20
C GLY A 1104 5.35 -47.11 -36.33
N GLU A 1105 6.56 -47.54 -35.95
CA GLU A 1105 7.78 -46.73 -36.01
C GLU A 1105 8.66 -47.05 -37.23
N ARG A 1106 8.47 -48.23 -37.84
CA ARG A 1106 9.22 -48.74 -39.00
C ARG A 1106 8.40 -48.55 -40.29
N ALA A 1107 9.08 -48.17 -41.37
CA ALA A 1107 8.46 -48.10 -42.69
C ALA A 1107 7.81 -49.44 -43.09
N GLU A 1108 6.58 -49.36 -43.61
CA GLU A 1108 5.74 -50.52 -43.91
C GLU A 1108 6.46 -51.57 -44.78
N ALA A 1109 7.16 -51.15 -45.84
CA ALA A 1109 7.95 -52.05 -46.70
C ALA A 1109 9.03 -52.84 -45.96
N ARG A 1110 9.66 -52.26 -44.93
CA ARG A 1110 10.67 -52.94 -44.10
C ARG A 1110 10.03 -53.88 -43.08
N THR A 1111 8.87 -53.52 -42.55
CA THR A 1111 8.08 -54.42 -41.69
C THR A 1111 7.59 -55.62 -42.50
N ARG A 1112 7.13 -55.39 -43.73
CA ARG A 1112 6.74 -56.44 -44.69
C ARG A 1112 7.89 -57.39 -44.98
N ASP A 1113 9.07 -56.88 -45.34
CA ASP A 1113 10.25 -57.70 -45.63
C ASP A 1113 10.68 -58.55 -44.42
N LEU A 1114 10.73 -57.96 -43.21
CA LEU A 1114 11.08 -58.69 -41.99
C LEU A 1114 10.09 -59.82 -41.68
N VAL A 1115 8.78 -59.54 -41.74
CA VAL A 1115 7.73 -60.54 -41.48
C VAL A 1115 7.76 -61.65 -42.53
N HIS A 1116 7.92 -61.29 -43.80
CA HIS A 1116 8.00 -62.24 -44.91
C HIS A 1116 9.22 -63.17 -44.78
N ARG A 1117 10.42 -62.60 -44.53
CA ARG A 1117 11.65 -63.38 -44.35
C ARG A 1117 11.62 -64.25 -43.08
N THR A 1118 10.94 -63.81 -42.03
CA THR A 1118 10.74 -64.60 -40.81
C THR A 1118 9.73 -65.74 -41.04
N GLY A 1119 8.68 -65.50 -41.83
CA GLY A 1119 7.74 -66.53 -42.27
C GLY A 1119 8.42 -67.61 -43.12
N LEU A 1120 9.25 -67.22 -44.09
CA LEU A 1120 10.03 -68.17 -44.91
C LEU A 1120 10.99 -69.03 -44.06
N LEU A 1121 11.52 -68.48 -42.97
CA LEU A 1121 12.35 -69.23 -42.03
C LEU A 1121 11.56 -70.29 -41.26
N LEU A 1122 10.35 -69.96 -40.82
CA LEU A 1122 9.45 -70.84 -40.08
C LEU A 1122 8.78 -71.89 -40.98
N ALA A 1123 8.43 -71.55 -42.22
CA ALA A 1123 7.74 -72.43 -43.16
C ALA A 1123 8.59 -73.60 -43.72
N ARG A 1124 9.85 -73.72 -43.30
CA ARG A 1124 10.73 -74.86 -43.66
C ARG A 1124 10.30 -76.18 -43.03
N THR A 1125 9.54 -76.12 -41.94
CA THR A 1125 8.94 -77.29 -41.30
C THR A 1125 7.41 -77.11 -41.22
N PRO A 1126 6.63 -78.19 -41.31
CA PRO A 1126 5.17 -78.13 -41.15
C PRO A 1126 4.75 -77.52 -39.81
N GLU A 1127 5.47 -77.84 -38.74
CA GLU A 1127 5.22 -77.32 -37.39
C GLU A 1127 5.52 -75.82 -37.30
N GLY A 1128 6.57 -75.35 -38.00
CA GLY A 1128 6.94 -73.94 -38.03
C GLY A 1128 5.98 -73.10 -38.86
N ALA A 1129 5.46 -73.63 -39.98
CA ALA A 1129 4.40 -72.99 -40.76
C ALA A 1129 3.12 -72.79 -39.92
N ALA A 1130 2.70 -73.82 -39.17
CA ALA A 1130 1.55 -73.72 -38.27
C ALA A 1130 1.79 -72.73 -37.10
N HIS A 1131 3.00 -72.68 -36.54
CA HIS A 1131 3.38 -71.71 -35.50
C HIS A 1131 3.34 -70.28 -36.03
N PHE A 1132 3.87 -70.04 -37.24
CA PHE A 1132 3.85 -68.73 -37.90
C PHE A 1132 2.42 -68.22 -38.08
N GLU A 1133 1.51 -69.04 -38.61
CA GLU A 1133 0.11 -68.66 -38.80
C GLU A 1133 -0.59 -68.31 -37.47
N SER A 1134 -0.45 -69.17 -36.46
CA SER A 1134 -1.04 -68.96 -35.14
C SER A 1134 -0.54 -67.66 -34.49
N ARG A 1135 0.78 -67.47 -34.48
CA ARG A 1135 1.42 -66.29 -33.87
C ARG A 1135 1.14 -65.00 -34.64
N LEU A 1136 1.09 -65.05 -35.97
CA LEU A 1136 0.74 -63.90 -36.80
C LEU A 1136 -0.68 -63.39 -36.49
N ILE A 1137 -1.64 -64.29 -36.32
CA ILE A 1137 -3.02 -63.93 -35.93
C ILE A 1137 -3.03 -63.32 -34.52
N GLU A 1138 -2.31 -63.90 -33.56
CA GLU A 1138 -2.22 -63.39 -32.19
C GLU A 1138 -1.66 -61.96 -32.16
N LEU A 1139 -0.56 -61.71 -32.87
CA LEU A 1139 0.06 -60.39 -32.96
C LEU A 1139 -0.83 -59.36 -33.68
N CYS A 1140 -1.60 -59.78 -34.69
CA CYS A 1140 -2.61 -58.91 -35.32
C CYS A 1140 -3.73 -58.51 -34.33
N ARG A 1141 -4.07 -59.37 -33.35
CA ARG A 1141 -5.01 -58.99 -32.27
C ARG A 1141 -4.39 -58.02 -31.28
N GLU A 1142 -3.12 -58.23 -30.90
CA GLU A 1142 -2.42 -57.38 -29.93
C GLU A 1142 -2.11 -55.98 -30.49
N VAL A 1143 -1.83 -55.87 -31.80
CA VAL A 1143 -1.36 -54.63 -32.44
C VAL A 1143 -2.25 -54.29 -33.64
N PRO A 1144 -3.29 -53.46 -33.47
CA PRO A 1144 -4.25 -53.15 -34.53
C PRO A 1144 -3.64 -52.49 -35.78
N GLY A 1145 -2.64 -51.62 -35.60
CA GLY A 1145 -1.91 -50.98 -36.71
C GLY A 1145 -1.11 -51.97 -37.55
N PHE A 1146 -0.63 -53.06 -36.94
CA PHE A 1146 0.05 -54.16 -37.64
C PHE A 1146 -0.97 -55.01 -38.41
N ALA A 1147 -2.14 -55.29 -37.84
CA ALA A 1147 -3.21 -56.02 -38.51
C ALA A 1147 -3.65 -55.37 -39.82
N ALA A 1148 -3.77 -54.03 -39.83
CA ALA A 1148 -4.10 -53.27 -41.02
C ALA A 1148 -3.03 -53.41 -42.13
N GLN A 1149 -1.75 -53.34 -41.78
CA GLN A 1149 -0.65 -53.53 -42.73
C GLN A 1149 -0.61 -54.95 -43.30
N VAL A 1150 -0.72 -55.99 -42.45
CA VAL A 1150 -0.71 -57.39 -42.90
C VAL A 1150 -1.91 -57.70 -43.81
N ALA A 1151 -3.11 -57.19 -43.48
CA ALA A 1151 -4.28 -57.32 -44.34
C ALA A 1151 -4.07 -56.64 -45.71
N GLY A 1152 -3.42 -55.47 -45.73
CA GLY A 1152 -3.00 -54.79 -46.96
C GLY A 1152 -2.06 -55.64 -47.82
N TRP A 1153 -0.99 -56.20 -47.25
CA TRP A 1153 -0.02 -57.01 -48.00
C TRP A 1153 -0.63 -58.28 -48.59
N LEU A 1154 -1.52 -58.95 -47.85
CA LEU A 1154 -2.24 -60.14 -48.30
C LEU A 1154 -3.19 -59.82 -49.48
N GLY A 1155 -3.72 -58.59 -49.53
CA GLY A 1155 -4.52 -58.07 -50.63
C GLY A 1155 -3.69 -57.68 -51.86
N GLU A 1156 -2.57 -56.97 -51.64
CA GLU A 1156 -1.71 -56.43 -52.71
C GLU A 1156 -0.90 -57.51 -53.47
N ALA A 1157 -0.40 -58.54 -52.78
CA ALA A 1157 0.41 -59.60 -53.39
C ALA A 1157 -0.02 -61.02 -52.94
N PRO A 1158 -1.21 -61.50 -53.34
CA PRO A 1158 -1.77 -62.76 -52.84
C PRO A 1158 -0.90 -63.99 -53.13
N SER A 1159 -0.22 -64.02 -54.27
CA SER A 1159 0.63 -65.13 -54.70
C SER A 1159 1.94 -65.25 -53.91
N GLU A 1160 2.46 -64.13 -53.38
CA GLU A 1160 3.69 -64.10 -52.59
C GLU A 1160 3.44 -64.71 -51.20
N TRP A 1161 2.31 -64.41 -50.59
CA TRP A 1161 1.97 -64.85 -49.22
C TRP A 1161 1.26 -66.20 -49.14
N ALA A 1162 0.76 -66.74 -50.25
CA ALA A 1162 0.03 -68.02 -50.28
C ALA A 1162 0.87 -69.21 -49.79
N ALA A 1163 2.20 -69.13 -49.88
CA ALA A 1163 3.11 -70.14 -49.37
C ALA A 1163 3.32 -70.08 -47.83
N LEU A 1164 2.91 -68.98 -47.18
CA LEU A 1164 3.16 -68.70 -45.77
C LEU A 1164 1.90 -68.59 -44.92
N VAL A 1165 0.78 -68.20 -45.52
CA VAL A 1165 -0.49 -67.96 -44.82
C VAL A 1165 -1.62 -68.70 -45.54
N GLY A 1166 -2.13 -69.74 -44.89
CA GLY A 1166 -3.24 -70.55 -45.37
C GLY A 1166 -4.57 -69.80 -45.43
N PRO A 1167 -5.57 -70.34 -46.15
CA PRO A 1167 -6.85 -69.65 -46.40
C PRO A 1167 -7.65 -69.31 -45.14
N GLY A 1168 -7.46 -70.07 -44.05
CA GLY A 1168 -8.11 -69.84 -42.76
C GLY A 1168 -7.49 -68.69 -41.97
N ALA A 1169 -6.15 -68.64 -41.92
CA ALA A 1169 -5.41 -67.56 -41.26
C ALA A 1169 -5.59 -66.21 -41.99
N ARG A 1170 -5.65 -66.24 -43.33
CA ARG A 1170 -5.95 -65.06 -44.16
C ARG A 1170 -7.28 -64.40 -43.77
N ARG A 1171 -8.36 -65.18 -43.67
CA ARG A 1171 -9.69 -64.67 -43.27
C ARG A 1171 -9.69 -64.08 -41.86
N ALA A 1172 -8.96 -64.69 -40.93
CA ALA A 1172 -8.84 -64.19 -39.57
C ALA A 1172 -8.13 -62.83 -39.51
N VAL A 1173 -7.06 -62.63 -40.28
CA VAL A 1173 -6.33 -61.35 -40.35
C VAL A 1173 -7.13 -60.26 -41.07
N GLU A 1174 -7.79 -60.58 -42.20
CA GLU A 1174 -8.66 -59.63 -42.93
C GLU A 1174 -9.82 -59.11 -42.05
N THR A 1175 -10.35 -59.97 -41.16
CA THR A 1175 -11.38 -59.58 -40.17
C THR A 1175 -10.84 -58.61 -39.11
N LEU A 1176 -9.60 -58.81 -38.67
CA LEU A 1176 -8.94 -57.98 -37.65
C LEU A 1176 -8.42 -56.65 -38.21
N GLY A 1177 -8.04 -56.59 -39.50
CA GLY A 1177 -7.52 -55.39 -40.16
C GLY A 1177 -8.59 -54.43 -40.71
N SER A 1178 -9.87 -54.79 -40.67
CA SER A 1178 -10.97 -53.95 -41.15
C SER A 1178 -11.39 -52.91 -40.10
N PRO A 1179 -11.44 -51.60 -40.41
CA PRO A 1179 -11.87 -50.57 -39.45
C PRO A 1179 -13.36 -50.75 -39.11
N MET A 1180 -13.68 -51.12 -37.86
CA MET A 1180 -15.07 -51.15 -37.38
C MET A 1180 -15.65 -49.73 -37.32
N PRO A 1181 -16.84 -49.47 -37.88
CA PRO A 1181 -17.50 -48.17 -37.76
C PRO A 1181 -17.94 -47.90 -36.31
N MET A 1182 -17.55 -46.72 -35.80
CA MET A 1182 -17.93 -46.16 -34.50
C MET A 1182 -19.46 -46.19 -34.31
N ARG A 1183 -19.97 -47.02 -33.38
CA ARG A 1183 -21.34 -46.89 -32.88
C ARG A 1183 -21.40 -45.69 -31.93
N SER A 1184 -21.98 -44.60 -32.40
CA SER A 1184 -22.41 -43.45 -31.59
C SER A 1184 -23.41 -43.90 -30.52
N ARG A 1185 -23.07 -43.73 -29.23
CA ARG A 1185 -24.00 -44.01 -28.12
C ARG A 1185 -24.86 -42.78 -27.85
N ALA A 1186 -26.17 -43.03 -27.84
CA ALA A 1186 -27.26 -42.07 -27.84
C ALA A 1186 -27.40 -41.25 -26.54
N ALA A 1187 -27.93 -40.05 -26.71
CA ALA A 1187 -28.50 -39.22 -25.66
C ALA A 1187 -29.65 -39.95 -24.96
N GLY A 1188 -29.66 -39.89 -23.63
CA GLY A 1188 -30.75 -40.38 -22.81
C GLY A 1188 -31.95 -39.43 -22.88
N HIS A 1189 -33.10 -39.96 -23.27
CA HIS A 1189 -34.41 -39.40 -23.00
C HIS A 1189 -35.33 -40.51 -22.47
N GLY A 1190 -35.93 -40.23 -21.31
CA GLY A 1190 -37.36 -40.48 -21.10
C GLY A 1190 -37.80 -41.90 -20.77
N SER A 1191 -37.85 -42.19 -19.47
CA SER A 1191 -39.09 -42.39 -18.70
C SER A 1191 -40.08 -43.52 -19.06
N LEU A 1192 -40.54 -44.16 -17.96
CA LEU A 1192 -41.79 -44.90 -17.74
C LEU A 1192 -41.87 -46.36 -18.21
N ARG A 1193 -41.99 -47.31 -17.26
CA ARG A 1193 -43.29 -47.92 -16.86
C ARG A 1193 -43.14 -48.97 -15.71
N PRO A 1194 -44.25 -49.45 -15.10
CA PRO A 1194 -44.48 -49.36 -13.66
C PRO A 1194 -44.50 -50.72 -12.92
N ALA A 1195 -44.25 -50.66 -11.62
CA ALA A 1195 -44.91 -51.40 -10.52
C ALA A 1195 -44.11 -51.14 -9.23
#